data_AF-A0A1W5ZSU4-F1
#
_entry.id   AF-A0A1W5ZSU4-F1
#
_cell.length_a   1.000
_cell.length_b   1.000
_cell.length_c   1.000
_cell.angle_alpha   90.00
_cell.angle_beta   90.00
_cell.angle_gamma   90.00
#
_symmetry.space_group_name_H-M   'P 1'
#
loop_
_entity.id
_entity.type
_entity.pdbx_description
1 polymer ?
#
loop_
_entity_poly.entity_id
_entity_poly.type
_entity_poly.pdbx_seq_one_letter_code
_entity_poly.pdbx_strand_id
1 'polypeptide(L)'
;MSNKWKWMVLIVILLFPVQVIATTLTDDEPKTDISEEEKQRSTKMLRYKSNQYTQPEDEESSFEKDNSLDGYDRVAENDHLVLYVEESSLALKIENKQTGFIWNSGLIKGKEYNLNTMWSNMAHSAVTIDYIDGDKTSSESILANESEVSLKKKENGFSATIAFEESEITLQLDVLLDEGAIEVSVPHDKIVEGENKLATLRVYPFLGAVEGTDQDGYMFIPDGSGALMRFEEKQLASMSPYRASIYGEDRGFKRKKTETEEVVRVTPAHKVTLPVYGVTNGVDENAYVNVIAEGKNFADILAYPSGVSTDFHWITAQYNYRYQYYQPTSQNMSGFNVFQKDMNVFDIKERITFLNDEAANYVGMAQTYQQYLLENNMLNEGEDQVDIRLEFLGGEMKEGLLWNSVQPMTPVKDLPDYVKRLQQQGVEDMHVTYRGWSEGGLTGTLPEKFPLESKLGSNEEFKQVNDFFKNENVPLYYYTDYTKAYEGANGFSGRTDVARKINSETIASQGEEEAYFYLSPKKSLEIAKKDITKYEENEMRNLAVDTSANALFSDFNHQMKRPEVMSVYKTMFEELSANMESLALYQPNDYLLSETDRYLEIPMYSSNYNFVTDTVPFMQIVLKGYVPYYASFSNFHYNPVDEVLRMIEYGAYPSFYLTTEPSHELMHTPSEDLYTSEFKGWEKEIVDQYKKVKQSLGQVEGAKITNRKVHQTGVVEVGYSNGKAIVVNYTSENVKAAGIEVEAKGYQVIDRGNES
;
A
#
# COMPACT_ATOMS: atom_id res chain seq x y z
N MET A 1 -48.44 22.16 35.83
CA MET A 1 -49.90 21.95 35.78
C MET A 1 -50.27 21.32 34.44
N SER A 2 -51.07 20.23 34.49
CA SER A 2 -51.87 19.62 33.40
C SER A 2 -51.10 18.98 32.22
N ASN A 3 -50.86 17.66 32.18
CA ASN A 3 -51.79 16.57 31.82
C ASN A 3 -52.82 16.89 30.71
N LYS A 4 -52.68 16.20 29.57
CA LYS A 4 -53.72 15.62 28.67
C LYS A 4 -53.41 15.85 27.17
N TRP A 5 -52.65 14.93 26.55
CA TRP A 5 -52.96 14.34 25.23
C TRP A 5 -51.88 13.33 24.81
N LYS A 6 -52.07 12.04 25.09
CA LYS A 6 -51.23 10.95 24.53
C LYS A 6 -52.04 9.69 24.17
N TRP A 7 -53.35 9.82 23.93
CA TRP A 7 -54.22 8.69 23.61
C TRP A 7 -55.15 9.01 22.42
N MET A 8 -54.58 9.24 21.24
CA MET A 8 -55.37 9.34 20.01
C MET A 8 -54.58 9.13 18.70
N VAL A 9 -53.83 8.02 18.56
CA VAL A 9 -53.39 7.52 17.23
C VAL A 9 -53.32 5.98 17.20
N LEU A 10 -54.30 5.28 17.78
CA LEU A 10 -54.32 3.80 17.76
C LEU A 10 -55.64 3.19 17.28
N ILE A 11 -56.58 3.99 16.79
CA ILE A 11 -57.83 3.48 16.21
C ILE A 11 -58.18 4.40 15.04
N VAL A 12 -58.45 3.82 13.86
CA VAL A 12 -58.87 4.42 12.56
C VAL A 12 -57.91 4.12 11.37
N ILE A 13 -57.23 2.97 11.37
CA ILE A 13 -56.92 2.25 10.10
C ILE A 13 -57.40 0.80 10.24
N LEU A 14 -58.69 0.67 10.54
CA LEU A 14 -59.39 -0.60 10.68
C LEU A 14 -60.77 -0.49 10.04
N LEU A 15 -60.84 0.04 8.80
CA LEU A 15 -62.06 0.08 7.99
C LEU A 15 -61.72 0.07 6.48
N PHE A 16 -61.54 -1.14 5.92
CA PHE A 16 -61.97 -1.67 4.59
C PHE A 16 -61.75 -0.90 3.26
N PRO A 17 -61.82 -1.55 2.06
CA PRO A 17 -61.79 -2.98 1.71
C PRO A 17 -60.76 -3.34 0.62
N VAL A 18 -60.22 -4.57 0.70
CA VAL A 18 -59.49 -5.23 -0.40
C VAL A 18 -60.50 -5.62 -1.48
N GLN A 19 -60.34 -5.09 -2.70
CA GLN A 19 -61.05 -5.60 -3.87
C GLN A 19 -60.43 -6.94 -4.28
N VAL A 20 -61.22 -8.01 -4.11
CA VAL A 20 -61.01 -9.29 -4.75
C VAL A 20 -61.33 -9.13 -6.23
N ILE A 21 -60.30 -9.21 -7.09
CA ILE A 21 -60.48 -9.60 -8.50
C ILE A 21 -59.86 -10.99 -8.62
N ALA A 22 -60.75 -11.95 -8.81
CA ALA A 22 -60.40 -13.32 -9.15
C ALA A 22 -59.94 -13.38 -10.62
N THR A 23 -58.71 -13.83 -10.83
CA THR A 23 -58.28 -14.44 -12.09
C THR A 23 -57.72 -15.82 -11.77
N THR A 24 -58.61 -16.80 -11.94
CA THR A 24 -58.35 -18.11 -12.55
C THR A 24 -56.96 -18.71 -12.42
N LEU A 25 -56.88 -19.70 -11.53
CA LEU A 25 -56.10 -20.93 -11.61
C LEU A 25 -55.42 -21.18 -12.96
N THR A 26 -54.11 -21.02 -12.98
CA THR A 26 -53.19 -21.89 -13.72
C THR A 26 -52.21 -22.43 -12.70
N ASP A 27 -52.28 -23.74 -12.46
CA ASP A 27 -51.29 -24.52 -11.73
C ASP A 27 -49.93 -24.35 -12.43
N ASP A 28 -49.03 -23.59 -11.81
CA ASP A 28 -47.58 -23.77 -11.89
C ASP A 28 -46.96 -22.88 -10.80
N GLU A 29 -46.85 -23.43 -9.58
CA GLU A 29 -45.91 -22.89 -8.59
C GLU A 29 -44.49 -23.00 -9.16
N PRO A 30 -43.70 -21.92 -9.24
CA PRO A 30 -42.28 -22.08 -9.48
C PRO A 30 -41.70 -22.79 -8.26
N LYS A 31 -41.34 -24.07 -8.43
CA LYS A 31 -40.52 -24.79 -7.47
C LYS A 31 -39.19 -24.05 -7.33
N THR A 32 -39.07 -23.23 -6.31
CA THR A 32 -37.77 -22.75 -5.82
C THR A 32 -37.55 -23.31 -4.42
N ASP A 33 -37.49 -24.63 -4.33
CA ASP A 33 -36.68 -25.30 -3.31
C ASP A 33 -35.23 -25.20 -3.81
N ILE A 34 -34.62 -24.02 -3.65
CA ILE A 34 -33.16 -23.91 -3.76
C ILE A 34 -32.64 -24.42 -2.43
N SER A 35 -31.90 -25.53 -2.46
CA SER A 35 -31.32 -26.11 -1.25
C SER A 35 -30.39 -25.10 -0.57
N GLU A 36 -30.27 -25.15 0.77
CA GLU A 36 -29.33 -24.29 1.50
C GLU A 36 -27.90 -24.44 0.98
N GLU A 37 -27.54 -25.63 0.47
CA GLU A 37 -26.26 -25.91 -0.18
C GLU A 37 -26.07 -25.14 -1.49
N GLU A 38 -27.09 -25.06 -2.35
CA GLU A 38 -27.03 -24.27 -3.59
C GLU A 38 -26.96 -22.77 -3.31
N LYS A 39 -27.65 -22.30 -2.27
CA LYS A 39 -27.57 -20.90 -1.83
C LYS A 39 -26.19 -20.55 -1.25
N GLN A 40 -25.58 -21.48 -0.51
CA GLN A 40 -24.20 -21.34 -0.01
C GLN A 40 -23.18 -21.41 -1.15
N ARG A 41 -23.34 -22.31 -2.13
CA ARG A 41 -22.48 -22.39 -3.33
C ARG A 41 -22.59 -21.12 -4.15
N SER A 42 -23.80 -20.61 -4.39
CA SER A 42 -24.02 -19.34 -5.09
C SER A 42 -23.34 -18.17 -4.36
N THR A 43 -23.51 -18.09 -3.04
CA THR A 43 -22.87 -17.03 -2.23
C THR A 43 -21.34 -17.13 -2.25
N LYS A 44 -20.77 -18.34 -2.22
CA LYS A 44 -19.32 -18.57 -2.32
C LYS A 44 -18.78 -18.26 -3.71
N MET A 45 -19.49 -18.61 -4.78
CA MET A 45 -19.11 -18.26 -6.15
C MET A 45 -19.14 -16.73 -6.36
N LEU A 46 -20.15 -16.04 -5.79
CA LEU A 46 -20.21 -14.57 -5.78
C LEU A 46 -19.03 -13.93 -5.05
N ARG A 47 -18.51 -14.56 -3.97
CA ARG A 47 -17.31 -14.07 -3.26
C ARG A 47 -16.07 -14.06 -4.16
N TYR A 48 -15.81 -15.13 -4.90
CA TYR A 48 -14.61 -15.20 -5.76
C TYR A 48 -14.70 -14.31 -7.01
N LYS A 49 -15.91 -13.83 -7.34
CA LYS A 49 -16.15 -12.79 -8.35
C LYS A 49 -16.01 -11.36 -7.80
N SER A 50 -15.73 -11.19 -6.50
CA SER A 50 -15.47 -9.87 -5.93
C SER A 50 -14.06 -9.39 -6.27
N ASN A 51 -13.84 -8.08 -6.14
CA ASN A 51 -12.54 -7.44 -6.36
C ASN A 51 -11.44 -7.84 -5.36
N GLN A 52 -11.76 -8.66 -4.36
CA GLN A 52 -10.78 -9.27 -3.46
C GLN A 52 -9.96 -10.38 -4.16
N TYR A 53 -10.43 -10.89 -5.29
CA TYR A 53 -9.78 -11.96 -6.06
C TYR A 53 -9.59 -11.51 -7.51
N THR A 54 -8.52 -12.00 -8.14
CA THR A 54 -8.28 -11.75 -9.57
C THR A 54 -9.22 -12.59 -10.42
N GLN A 55 -9.80 -11.97 -11.44
CA GLN A 55 -10.61 -12.63 -12.46
C GLN A 55 -9.72 -13.16 -13.59
N PRO A 56 -10.18 -14.20 -14.32
CA PRO A 56 -9.53 -14.64 -15.55
C PRO A 56 -9.42 -13.48 -16.56
N GLU A 57 -8.39 -13.54 -17.39
CA GLU A 57 -8.30 -12.65 -18.55
C GLU A 57 -9.39 -12.99 -19.56
N ASP A 58 -9.98 -11.98 -20.19
CA ASP A 58 -10.94 -12.17 -21.26
C ASP A 58 -10.21 -12.64 -22.53
N GLU A 59 -10.78 -13.64 -23.21
CA GLU A 59 -10.24 -14.14 -24.47
C GLU A 59 -10.63 -13.19 -25.62
N GLU A 60 -9.61 -12.54 -26.20
CA GLU A 60 -9.66 -11.74 -27.43
C GLU A 60 -10.46 -10.43 -27.38
N SER A 61 -9.75 -9.35 -27.70
CA SER A 61 -10.33 -8.15 -28.29
C SER A 61 -9.40 -7.58 -29.34
N SER A 62 -9.93 -7.44 -30.56
CA SER A 62 -9.23 -6.73 -31.63
C SER A 62 -9.70 -5.29 -31.65
N PHE A 63 -8.82 -4.35 -31.30
CA PHE A 63 -9.12 -2.93 -31.38
C PHE A 63 -8.39 -2.24 -32.52
N GLU A 64 -8.93 -1.09 -32.93
CA GLU A 64 -8.36 -0.28 -33.99
C GLU A 64 -7.12 0.46 -33.49
N LYS A 65 -5.93 0.07 -33.98
CA LYS A 65 -4.67 0.74 -33.66
C LYS A 65 -4.63 2.11 -34.33
N ASP A 66 -4.66 3.20 -33.55
CA ASP A 66 -4.32 4.53 -34.08
C ASP A 66 -2.81 4.63 -34.30
N ASN A 67 -2.41 4.41 -35.55
CA ASN A 67 -1.04 4.56 -35.98
C ASN A 67 -0.77 5.93 -36.64
N SER A 68 -1.71 6.88 -36.56
CA SER A 68 -1.52 8.20 -37.14
C SER A 68 -0.40 8.94 -36.42
N LEU A 69 0.51 9.55 -37.18
CA LEU A 69 1.55 10.44 -36.67
C LEU A 69 1.29 11.90 -37.07
N ASP A 70 0.07 12.21 -37.52
CA ASP A 70 -0.29 13.53 -38.03
C ASP A 70 -0.14 14.61 -36.95
N GLY A 71 0.75 15.58 -37.19
CA GLY A 71 1.04 16.67 -36.26
C GLY A 71 2.19 16.38 -35.28
N TYR A 72 2.74 15.16 -35.29
CA TYR A 72 3.83 14.77 -34.42
C TYR A 72 5.16 14.72 -35.18
N ASP A 73 6.16 15.38 -34.63
CA ASP A 73 7.52 15.38 -35.14
C ASP A 73 8.33 14.29 -34.46
N ARG A 74 9.04 13.49 -35.26
CA ARG A 74 10.06 12.58 -34.71
C ARG A 74 11.20 13.39 -34.08
N VAL A 75 11.56 13.09 -32.84
CA VAL A 75 12.61 13.79 -32.08
C VAL A 75 13.77 12.92 -31.66
N ALA A 76 13.56 11.63 -31.42
CA ALA A 76 14.62 10.68 -31.09
C ALA A 76 14.24 9.24 -31.48
N GLU A 77 15.25 8.37 -31.58
CA GLU A 77 15.10 6.91 -31.76
C GLU A 77 16.30 6.21 -31.13
N ASN A 78 16.07 5.05 -30.53
CA ASN A 78 17.11 4.08 -30.16
C ASN A 78 16.76 2.67 -30.69
N ASP A 79 17.40 1.62 -30.19
CA ASP A 79 17.15 0.25 -30.65
C ASP A 79 15.75 -0.26 -30.30
N HIS A 80 15.09 0.30 -29.28
CA HIS A 80 13.82 -0.16 -28.73
C HIS A 80 12.63 0.74 -29.08
N LEU A 81 12.82 2.07 -29.07
CA LEU A 81 11.75 3.06 -29.12
C LEU A 81 12.01 4.14 -30.17
N VAL A 82 10.92 4.67 -30.73
CA VAL A 82 10.91 5.95 -31.48
C VAL A 82 10.03 6.95 -30.73
N LEU A 83 10.57 8.15 -30.48
CA LEU A 83 9.88 9.22 -29.78
C LEU A 83 9.42 10.30 -30.77
N TYR A 84 8.13 10.59 -30.75
CA TYR A 84 7.52 11.69 -31.49
C TYR A 84 6.83 12.66 -30.53
N VAL A 85 6.79 13.94 -30.88
CA VAL A 85 6.20 15.01 -30.06
C VAL A 85 5.41 15.99 -30.92
N GLU A 86 4.24 16.41 -30.45
CA GLU A 86 3.54 17.58 -31.01
C GLU A 86 4.05 18.85 -30.31
N GLU A 87 4.67 19.78 -31.04
CA GLU A 87 5.37 20.93 -30.43
C GLU A 87 4.46 21.85 -29.60
N SER A 88 3.21 22.06 -30.02
CA SER A 88 2.27 22.98 -29.34
C SER A 88 1.81 22.51 -27.98
N SER A 89 1.67 21.19 -27.79
CA SER A 89 1.10 20.59 -26.57
C SER A 89 2.12 19.77 -25.79
N LEU A 90 3.26 19.46 -26.43
CA LEU A 90 4.26 18.50 -26.02
C LEU A 90 3.72 17.07 -25.83
N ALA A 91 2.52 16.77 -26.36
CA ALA A 91 1.99 15.42 -26.36
C ALA A 91 2.96 14.45 -27.06
N LEU A 92 3.07 13.23 -26.54
CA LEU A 92 3.96 12.21 -27.04
C LEU A 92 3.21 11.14 -27.83
N LYS A 93 3.88 10.65 -28.86
CA LYS A 93 3.68 9.31 -29.40
C LYS A 93 4.97 8.52 -29.23
N ILE A 94 4.90 7.36 -28.59
CA ILE A 94 6.06 6.47 -28.36
C ILE A 94 5.81 5.16 -29.09
N GLU A 95 6.55 4.93 -30.17
CA GLU A 95 6.48 3.70 -30.94
C GLU A 95 7.45 2.68 -30.34
N ASN A 96 6.90 1.52 -29.97
CA ASN A 96 7.68 0.36 -29.58
C ASN A 96 8.09 -0.42 -30.83
N LYS A 97 9.39 -0.50 -31.11
CA LYS A 97 9.90 -1.10 -32.35
C LYS A 97 9.73 -2.62 -32.41
N GLN A 98 9.55 -3.28 -31.26
CA GLN A 98 9.35 -4.73 -31.20
C GLN A 98 7.90 -5.10 -31.57
N THR A 99 6.91 -4.40 -31.01
CA THR A 99 5.49 -4.72 -31.22
C THR A 99 4.83 -3.87 -32.31
N GLY A 100 5.46 -2.75 -32.69
CA GLY A 100 4.88 -1.72 -33.55
C GLY A 100 3.76 -0.92 -32.90
N PHE A 101 3.50 -1.12 -31.60
CA PHE A 101 2.46 -0.40 -30.86
C PHE A 101 2.90 1.03 -30.55
N ILE A 102 1.95 1.98 -30.62
CA ILE A 102 2.21 3.40 -30.36
C ILE A 102 1.44 3.83 -29.12
N TRP A 103 2.17 4.17 -28.06
CA TRP A 103 1.61 4.80 -26.87
C TRP A 103 1.34 6.28 -27.13
N ASN A 104 0.18 6.75 -26.68
CA ASN A 104 -0.25 8.14 -26.86
C ASN A 104 -0.37 8.82 -25.49
N SER A 105 0.10 10.06 -25.37
CA SER A 105 -0.13 10.91 -24.19
C SER A 105 -1.11 12.05 -24.44
N GLY A 106 -1.84 11.97 -25.55
CA GLY A 106 -2.75 13.00 -26.02
C GLY A 106 -3.95 12.41 -26.76
N LEU A 107 -4.95 13.26 -27.00
CA LEU A 107 -6.13 12.94 -27.82
C LEU A 107 -5.79 12.65 -29.30
N ILE A 108 -6.57 11.76 -29.91
CA ILE A 108 -6.47 11.40 -31.34
C ILE A 108 -7.10 12.50 -32.19
N LYS A 109 -6.35 12.97 -33.19
CA LYS A 109 -6.79 14.04 -34.09
C LYS A 109 -8.01 13.60 -34.91
N GLY A 110 -9.09 14.39 -34.85
CA GLY A 110 -10.30 14.17 -35.63
C GLY A 110 -11.30 13.17 -35.03
N LYS A 111 -10.97 12.54 -33.89
CA LYS A 111 -11.95 11.83 -33.07
C LYS A 111 -12.73 12.85 -32.23
N GLU A 112 -14.04 12.69 -32.15
CA GLU A 112 -14.89 13.49 -31.25
C GLU A 112 -14.88 12.85 -29.87
N TYR A 113 -14.64 13.66 -28.84
CA TYR A 113 -14.59 13.24 -27.44
C TYR A 113 -15.63 13.98 -26.62
N ASN A 114 -16.24 13.29 -25.65
CA ASN A 114 -17.15 13.91 -24.68
C ASN A 114 -16.36 14.55 -23.52
N LEU A 115 -15.57 15.57 -23.86
CA LEU A 115 -14.76 16.34 -22.92
C LEU A 115 -15.14 17.83 -23.02
N ASN A 116 -15.21 18.50 -21.88
CA ASN A 116 -15.26 19.97 -21.88
C ASN A 116 -13.88 20.54 -22.23
N THR A 117 -13.81 21.84 -22.54
CA THR A 117 -12.56 22.50 -22.95
C THR A 117 -11.41 22.29 -21.95
N MET A 118 -11.68 22.38 -20.64
CA MET A 118 -10.67 22.18 -19.60
C MET A 118 -10.06 20.76 -19.68
N TRP A 119 -10.91 19.73 -19.73
CA TRP A 119 -10.47 18.35 -19.83
C TRP A 119 -9.80 18.04 -21.18
N SER A 120 -10.28 18.59 -22.29
CA SER A 120 -9.64 18.42 -23.60
C SER A 120 -8.22 18.99 -23.62
N ASN A 121 -8.05 20.18 -23.04
CA ASN A 121 -6.75 20.83 -22.95
C ASN A 121 -5.80 20.04 -22.05
N MET A 122 -6.27 19.57 -20.89
CA MET A 122 -5.49 18.73 -19.99
C MET A 122 -5.10 17.39 -20.65
N ALA A 123 -6.06 16.71 -21.27
CA ALA A 123 -5.88 15.41 -21.88
C ALA A 123 -4.90 15.42 -23.05
N HIS A 124 -4.75 16.56 -23.73
CA HIS A 124 -3.81 16.72 -24.83
C HIS A 124 -2.52 17.45 -24.45
N SER A 125 -2.33 17.88 -23.19
CA SER A 125 -1.11 18.61 -22.76
C SER A 125 -0.15 17.74 -21.97
N ALA A 126 1.15 17.89 -22.21
CA ALA A 126 2.19 17.21 -21.42
C ALA A 126 2.23 17.60 -19.94
N VAL A 127 1.87 18.85 -19.62
CA VAL A 127 1.94 19.39 -18.26
C VAL A 127 0.65 20.12 -17.94
N THR A 128 0.17 19.90 -16.71
CA THR A 128 -0.91 20.68 -16.11
C THR A 128 -0.50 21.10 -14.71
N ILE A 129 -0.69 22.37 -14.39
CA ILE A 129 -0.38 22.96 -13.10
C ILE A 129 -1.64 23.43 -12.40
N ASP A 130 -1.69 23.25 -11.09
CA ASP A 130 -2.58 24.02 -10.23
C ASP A 130 -1.75 25.13 -9.57
N TYR A 131 -2.26 26.36 -9.55
CA TYR A 131 -1.57 27.52 -9.00
C TYR A 131 -2.48 28.37 -8.12
N ILE A 132 -1.87 29.20 -7.29
CA ILE A 132 -2.51 30.09 -6.33
C ILE A 132 -2.46 31.51 -6.91
N ASP A 133 -3.64 32.07 -7.13
CA ASP A 133 -3.87 33.47 -7.52
C ASP A 133 -4.62 34.18 -6.38
N GLY A 134 -3.87 34.97 -5.60
CA GLY A 134 -4.36 35.56 -4.35
C GLY A 134 -4.87 34.48 -3.37
N ASP A 135 -6.19 34.44 -3.16
CA ASP A 135 -6.87 33.47 -2.28
C ASP A 135 -7.54 32.31 -3.06
N LYS A 136 -7.42 32.28 -4.39
CA LYS A 136 -8.04 31.27 -5.27
C LYS A 136 -7.02 30.26 -5.75
N THR A 137 -7.51 29.07 -6.07
CA THR A 137 -6.76 28.06 -6.81
C THR A 137 -7.36 27.93 -8.21
N SER A 138 -6.49 27.98 -9.21
CA SER A 138 -6.81 27.83 -10.63
C SER A 138 -5.94 26.73 -11.23
N SER A 139 -6.36 26.20 -12.39
CA SER A 139 -5.62 25.17 -13.12
C SER A 139 -5.31 25.68 -14.53
N GLU A 140 -4.09 25.40 -15.01
CA GLU A 140 -3.66 25.75 -16.36
C GLU A 140 -2.95 24.56 -17.01
N SER A 141 -3.33 24.28 -18.26
CA SER A 141 -2.67 23.30 -19.14
C SER A 141 -2.06 24.05 -20.32
N ILE A 142 -1.08 23.45 -21.01
CA ILE A 142 -0.33 24.12 -22.10
C ILE A 142 -1.28 24.71 -23.15
N LEU A 143 -2.34 23.97 -23.51
CA LEU A 143 -3.31 24.39 -24.53
C LEU A 143 -4.46 25.26 -24.01
N ALA A 144 -4.53 25.51 -22.70
CA ALA A 144 -5.65 26.25 -22.12
C ALA A 144 -5.67 27.73 -22.54
N ASN A 145 -4.48 28.32 -22.70
CA ASN A 145 -4.26 29.73 -22.97
C ASN A 145 -3.10 29.92 -23.98
N GLU A 146 -2.68 31.17 -24.23
CA GLU A 146 -1.56 31.54 -25.11
C GLU A 146 -0.17 31.19 -24.50
N SER A 147 -0.01 29.99 -23.90
CA SER A 147 1.27 29.54 -23.36
C SER A 147 2.35 29.49 -24.44
N GLU A 148 3.57 29.92 -24.11
CA GLU A 148 4.72 29.82 -25.01
C GLU A 148 5.50 28.54 -24.75
N VAL A 149 5.67 27.71 -25.78
CA VAL A 149 6.48 26.49 -25.74
C VAL A 149 7.71 26.67 -26.62
N SER A 150 8.89 26.38 -26.06
CA SER A 150 10.17 26.39 -26.79
C SER A 150 10.84 25.04 -26.67
N LEU A 151 10.74 24.24 -27.74
CA LEU A 151 11.30 22.90 -27.80
C LEU A 151 12.72 22.91 -28.38
N LYS A 152 13.63 22.19 -27.71
CA LYS A 152 14.99 21.93 -28.16
C LYS A 152 15.23 20.42 -28.24
N LYS A 153 15.38 19.92 -29.47
CA LYS A 153 15.77 18.51 -29.72
C LYS A 153 17.15 18.22 -29.12
N LYS A 154 17.28 17.02 -28.54
CA LYS A 154 18.51 16.41 -28.04
C LYS A 154 18.78 15.13 -28.85
N GLU A 155 19.97 14.55 -28.71
CA GLU A 155 20.32 13.30 -29.40
C GLU A 155 19.37 12.15 -29.05
N ASN A 156 19.04 12.01 -27.76
CA ASN A 156 18.18 10.97 -27.24
C ASN A 156 16.79 11.47 -26.81
N GLY A 157 16.35 12.68 -27.19
CA GLY A 157 15.03 13.17 -26.78
C GLY A 157 14.84 14.67 -27.00
N PHE A 158 14.26 15.37 -26.03
CA PHE A 158 14.14 16.83 -26.07
C PHE A 158 14.13 17.48 -24.69
N SER A 159 14.38 18.78 -24.67
CA SER A 159 14.01 19.69 -23.57
C SER A 159 12.98 20.68 -24.09
N ALA A 160 11.98 21.02 -23.30
CA ALA A 160 11.05 22.10 -23.61
C ALA A 160 10.96 23.07 -22.44
N THR A 161 11.05 24.37 -22.72
CA THR A 161 10.65 25.41 -21.77
C THR A 161 9.20 25.76 -22.04
N ILE A 162 8.38 25.72 -20.99
CA ILE A 162 6.95 26.01 -21.04
C ILE A 162 6.75 27.26 -20.18
N ALA A 163 6.28 28.35 -20.79
CA ALA A 163 5.88 29.56 -20.10
C ALA A 163 4.36 29.68 -20.14
N PHE A 164 3.73 29.41 -19.00
CA PHE A 164 2.30 29.57 -18.79
C PHE A 164 2.00 31.05 -18.56
N GLU A 165 1.19 31.65 -19.45
CA GLU A 165 0.98 33.10 -19.42
C GLU A 165 0.07 33.54 -18.28
N GLU A 166 -1.06 32.85 -18.03
CA GLU A 166 -2.03 33.28 -17.02
C GLU A 166 -1.50 33.10 -15.60
N SER A 167 -0.83 31.98 -15.35
CA SER A 167 -0.18 31.73 -14.06
C SER A 167 1.17 32.43 -13.91
N GLU A 168 1.74 33.02 -14.97
CA GLU A 168 3.10 33.59 -14.95
C GLU A 168 4.16 32.60 -14.42
N ILE A 169 3.99 31.30 -14.68
CA ILE A 169 4.90 30.25 -14.24
C ILE A 169 5.65 29.71 -15.46
N THR A 170 6.97 29.64 -15.36
CA THR A 170 7.82 28.99 -16.36
C THR A 170 8.47 27.75 -15.76
N LEU A 171 8.51 26.65 -16.51
CA LEU A 171 9.23 25.44 -16.13
C LEU A 171 9.91 24.77 -17.32
N GLN A 172 10.84 23.85 -17.04
CA GLN A 172 11.49 23.02 -18.05
C GLN A 172 11.04 21.57 -17.90
N LEU A 173 10.64 20.95 -19.01
CA LEU A 173 10.36 19.53 -19.15
C LEU A 173 11.46 18.88 -19.99
N ASP A 174 12.04 17.81 -19.50
CA ASP A 174 12.99 16.97 -20.23
C ASP A 174 12.37 15.59 -20.45
N VAL A 175 12.42 15.08 -21.68
CA VAL A 175 12.02 13.70 -22.02
C VAL A 175 13.13 13.06 -22.83
N LEU A 176 13.71 12.00 -22.29
CA LEU A 176 14.87 11.31 -22.87
C LEU A 176 14.56 9.83 -23.02
N LEU A 177 14.92 9.25 -24.16
CA LEU A 177 14.99 7.81 -24.37
C LEU A 177 16.15 7.24 -23.57
N ASP A 178 15.90 6.13 -22.90
CA ASP A 178 16.91 5.29 -22.26
C ASP A 178 16.50 3.82 -22.39
N GLU A 179 17.22 3.07 -23.24
CA GLU A 179 16.89 1.69 -23.59
C GLU A 179 15.39 1.51 -23.95
N GLY A 180 14.68 0.57 -23.31
CA GLY A 180 13.23 0.36 -23.45
C GLY A 180 12.36 1.31 -22.63
N ALA A 181 12.90 2.43 -22.14
CA ALA A 181 12.20 3.37 -21.29
C ALA A 181 12.28 4.82 -21.82
N ILE A 182 11.41 5.66 -21.26
CA ILE A 182 11.60 7.11 -21.27
C ILE A 182 11.83 7.61 -19.84
N GLU A 183 12.77 8.55 -19.70
CA GLU A 183 12.97 9.34 -18.51
C GLU A 183 12.32 10.71 -18.68
N VAL A 184 11.40 11.03 -17.80
CA VAL A 184 10.70 12.32 -17.76
C VAL A 184 11.19 13.07 -16.55
N SER A 185 11.64 14.31 -16.72
CA SER A 185 12.09 15.13 -15.60
C SER A 185 11.70 16.60 -15.67
N VAL A 186 11.46 17.18 -14.49
CA VAL A 186 11.22 18.61 -14.28
C VAL A 186 12.18 19.09 -13.19
N PRO A 187 13.30 19.75 -13.56
CA PRO A 187 14.26 20.26 -12.60
C PRO A 187 13.69 21.44 -11.82
N HIS A 188 13.75 21.40 -10.49
CA HIS A 188 13.28 22.47 -9.61
C HIS A 188 13.94 23.81 -9.94
N ASP A 189 15.24 23.82 -10.22
CA ASP A 189 16.00 25.04 -10.48
C ASP A 189 15.61 25.74 -11.80
N LYS A 190 14.75 25.11 -12.60
CA LYS A 190 14.16 25.66 -13.82
C LYS A 190 12.70 26.09 -13.65
N ILE A 191 12.14 25.99 -12.44
CA ILE A 191 10.82 26.52 -12.13
C ILE A 191 10.96 27.99 -11.69
N VAL A 192 10.28 28.88 -12.39
CA VAL A 192 10.25 30.32 -12.12
C VAL A 192 8.81 30.75 -11.92
N GLU A 193 8.52 31.38 -10.79
CA GLU A 193 7.19 31.90 -10.45
C GLU A 193 7.15 33.43 -10.59
N GLY A 194 6.13 33.96 -11.26
CA GLY A 194 5.77 35.38 -11.28
C GLY A 194 5.00 35.80 -10.02
N GLU A 195 3.89 36.52 -10.19
CA GLU A 195 3.03 36.92 -9.07
C GLU A 195 2.34 35.72 -8.42
N ASN A 196 1.82 34.80 -9.24
CA ASN A 196 1.14 33.59 -8.78
C ASN A 196 2.13 32.52 -8.29
N LYS A 197 1.61 31.47 -7.64
CA LYS A 197 2.43 30.44 -6.98
C LYS A 197 2.01 29.02 -7.36
N LEU A 198 2.97 28.19 -7.75
CA LEU A 198 2.76 26.78 -8.08
C LEU A 198 2.28 26.01 -6.84
N ALA A 199 1.16 25.31 -6.97
CA ALA A 199 0.63 24.43 -5.94
C ALA A 199 0.89 22.96 -6.27
N THR A 200 0.44 22.52 -7.44
CA THR A 200 0.62 21.13 -7.90
C THR A 200 1.03 21.08 -9.37
N LEU A 201 1.63 19.96 -9.77
CA LEU A 201 2.03 19.69 -11.15
C LEU A 201 1.74 18.23 -11.48
N ARG A 202 1.15 17.98 -12.65
CA ARG A 202 0.99 16.64 -13.26
C ARG A 202 1.74 16.60 -14.59
N VAL A 203 2.43 15.50 -14.85
CA VAL A 203 3.17 15.27 -16.10
C VAL A 203 2.54 14.07 -16.83
N TYR A 204 2.25 14.25 -18.12
CA TYR A 204 1.60 13.28 -19.00
C TYR A 204 0.41 12.53 -18.37
N PRO A 205 -0.59 13.24 -17.80
CA PRO A 205 -1.67 12.59 -17.07
C PRO A 205 -2.49 11.59 -17.90
N PHE A 206 -2.45 11.71 -19.23
CA PHE A 206 -3.21 10.88 -20.18
C PHE A 206 -2.32 9.92 -20.99
N LEU A 207 -1.06 9.69 -20.59
CA LEU A 207 -0.25 8.64 -21.20
C LEU A 207 -0.94 7.28 -21.03
N GLY A 208 -1.24 6.62 -22.15
CA GLY A 208 -1.93 5.33 -22.15
C GLY A 208 -3.38 5.38 -21.63
N ALA A 209 -4.00 6.55 -21.57
CA ALA A 209 -5.40 6.68 -21.16
C ALA A 209 -6.34 6.00 -22.17
N VAL A 210 -7.38 5.33 -21.66
CA VAL A 210 -8.35 4.56 -22.46
C VAL A 210 -9.74 5.15 -22.29
N GLU A 211 -10.43 5.44 -23.38
CA GLU A 211 -11.82 5.90 -23.37
C GLU A 211 -12.76 4.70 -23.26
N GLY A 212 -13.64 4.70 -22.24
CA GLY A 212 -14.62 3.65 -22.01
C GLY A 212 -14.02 2.24 -22.04
N THR A 213 -14.42 1.46 -23.03
CA THR A 213 -13.96 0.09 -23.29
C THR A 213 -13.29 -0.02 -24.67
N ASP A 214 -12.75 1.09 -25.18
CA ASP A 214 -12.10 1.12 -26.50
C ASP A 214 -10.88 0.21 -26.59
N GLN A 215 -10.30 -0.20 -25.46
CA GLN A 215 -9.15 -1.08 -25.35
C GLN A 215 -9.28 -1.96 -24.10
N ASP A 216 -8.82 -3.20 -24.20
CA ASP A 216 -8.73 -4.12 -23.06
C ASP A 216 -7.43 -3.90 -22.31
N GLY A 217 -7.43 -4.31 -21.05
CA GLY A 217 -6.31 -4.15 -20.14
C GLY A 217 -6.76 -3.47 -18.87
N TYR A 218 -5.82 -2.84 -18.17
CA TYR A 218 -6.06 -2.28 -16.86
C TYR A 218 -5.01 -1.24 -16.47
N MET A 219 -5.33 -0.49 -15.42
CA MET A 219 -4.36 0.28 -14.66
C MET A 219 -3.96 -0.48 -13.41
N PHE A 220 -2.66 -0.60 -13.15
CA PHE A 220 -2.11 -1.13 -11.90
C PHE A 220 -1.98 0.00 -10.88
N ILE A 221 -2.56 -0.21 -9.70
CA ILE A 221 -2.54 0.70 -8.56
C ILE A 221 -1.80 0.02 -7.40
N PRO A 222 -0.80 0.67 -6.77
CA PRO A 222 -0.06 0.11 -5.63
C PRO A 222 -0.84 0.23 -4.31
N ASP A 223 -2.10 -0.22 -4.31
CA ASP A 223 -2.99 -0.23 -3.14
C ASP A 223 -2.91 -1.58 -2.40
N GLY A 224 -2.33 -1.58 -1.21
CA GLY A 224 -2.16 -2.77 -0.39
C GLY A 224 -1.22 -3.78 -1.04
N SER A 225 -1.69 -5.01 -1.29
CA SER A 225 -0.89 -6.02 -2.02
C SER A 225 -0.69 -5.64 -3.50
N GLY A 226 -1.54 -4.76 -4.03
CA GLY A 226 -1.66 -4.42 -5.44
C GLY A 226 -3.10 -4.58 -5.92
N ALA A 227 -3.56 -3.66 -6.76
CA ALA A 227 -4.89 -3.63 -7.32
C ALA A 227 -4.85 -3.41 -8.84
N LEU A 228 -5.76 -4.05 -9.57
CA LEU A 228 -6.01 -3.75 -10.97
C LEU A 228 -7.36 -3.05 -11.11
N MET A 229 -7.41 -2.09 -12.02
CA MET A 229 -8.65 -1.51 -12.49
C MET A 229 -8.75 -1.73 -13.99
N ARG A 230 -9.49 -2.78 -14.39
CA ARG A 230 -9.75 -3.09 -15.80
C ARG A 230 -10.58 -2.00 -16.47
N PHE A 231 -10.38 -1.86 -17.77
CA PHE A 231 -11.14 -0.93 -18.61
C PHE A 231 -12.53 -1.51 -18.87
N GLU A 232 -13.48 -1.18 -18.00
CA GLU A 232 -14.86 -1.66 -18.04
C GLU A 232 -15.85 -0.49 -17.98
N GLU A 233 -17.00 -0.60 -18.65
CA GLU A 233 -18.11 0.36 -18.51
C GLU A 233 -18.74 0.25 -17.11
N LYS A 234 -18.19 0.96 -16.12
CA LYS A 234 -18.85 1.15 -14.83
C LYS A 234 -19.34 2.59 -14.73
N GLN A 235 -20.66 2.78 -14.63
CA GLN A 235 -21.24 4.10 -14.32
C GLN A 235 -20.97 4.46 -12.85
N LEU A 236 -19.83 5.11 -12.62
CA LEU A 236 -19.29 5.44 -11.29
C LEU A 236 -19.40 6.92 -10.94
N ALA A 237 -20.28 7.69 -11.61
CA ALA A 237 -20.38 9.16 -11.53
C ALA A 237 -20.60 9.77 -10.12
N SER A 238 -20.69 8.95 -9.07
CA SER A 238 -20.79 9.36 -7.67
C SER A 238 -19.62 8.88 -6.80
N MET A 239 -18.54 8.34 -7.38
CA MET A 239 -17.36 7.87 -6.67
C MET A 239 -16.19 8.85 -6.82
N SER A 240 -15.46 9.07 -5.74
CA SER A 240 -14.17 9.76 -5.80
C SER A 240 -13.15 8.89 -6.55
N PRO A 241 -12.21 9.49 -7.30
CA PRO A 241 -11.08 8.76 -7.87
C PRO A 241 -10.20 8.16 -6.77
N TYR A 242 -9.37 7.18 -7.14
CA TYR A 242 -8.29 6.76 -6.26
C TYR A 242 -7.30 7.91 -6.08
N ARG A 243 -6.96 8.20 -4.82
CA ARG A 243 -5.90 9.14 -4.46
C ARG A 243 -5.20 8.64 -3.22
N ALA A 244 -3.89 8.43 -3.31
CA ALA A 244 -3.07 8.09 -2.16
C ALA A 244 -1.71 8.77 -2.24
N SER A 245 -1.30 9.40 -1.13
CA SER A 245 0.03 9.96 -0.99
C SER A 245 1.07 8.85 -0.86
N ILE A 246 2.16 8.97 -1.60
CA ILE A 246 3.31 8.10 -1.45
C ILE A 246 3.89 8.29 -0.04
N TYR A 247 4.19 7.17 0.61
CA TYR A 247 4.54 7.08 2.03
C TYR A 247 3.50 7.72 2.97
N GLY A 248 2.23 7.75 2.57
CA GLY A 248 1.12 8.25 3.38
C GLY A 248 1.05 9.78 3.47
N GLU A 249 -0.04 10.26 4.08
CA GLU A 249 -0.30 11.69 4.26
C GLU A 249 0.73 12.34 5.21
N ASP A 250 1.15 13.55 4.87
CA ASP A 250 2.03 14.32 5.74
C ASP A 250 1.26 14.92 6.92
N ARG A 251 1.44 14.29 8.09
CA ARG A 251 0.84 14.73 9.36
C ARG A 251 1.24 16.15 9.76
N GLY A 252 2.32 16.71 9.21
CA GLY A 252 2.76 18.08 9.43
C GLY A 252 1.80 19.14 8.86
N PHE A 253 0.92 18.77 7.92
CA PHE A 253 -0.07 19.67 7.33
C PHE A 253 -1.52 19.30 7.67
N LYS A 254 -1.75 18.07 8.12
CA LYS A 254 -3.09 17.54 8.36
C LYS A 254 -3.81 18.27 9.50
N ARG A 255 -5.04 18.72 9.23
CA ARG A 255 -5.94 19.26 10.26
C ARG A 255 -6.31 18.15 11.24
N LYS A 256 -6.37 18.48 12.54
CA LYS A 256 -6.93 17.57 13.54
C LYS A 256 -8.43 17.42 13.24
N LYS A 257 -8.91 16.20 12.95
CA LYS A 257 -10.35 15.95 12.80
C LYS A 257 -11.03 16.36 14.11
N THR A 258 -12.00 17.27 14.05
CA THR A 258 -12.90 17.54 15.18
C THR A 258 -14.04 16.52 15.16
N GLU A 259 -14.55 16.11 16.32
CA GLU A 259 -15.66 15.12 16.48
C GLU A 259 -16.92 15.45 15.64
N THR A 260 -17.05 16.69 15.15
CA THR A 260 -18.17 17.17 14.32
C THR A 260 -17.94 17.08 12.80
N GLU A 261 -16.74 16.70 12.34
CA GLU A 261 -16.53 16.44 10.91
C GLU A 261 -17.12 15.06 10.61
N GLU A 262 -18.23 15.05 9.83
CA GLU A 262 -18.90 13.83 9.39
C GLU A 262 -17.85 12.79 9.01
N VAL A 263 -17.93 11.62 9.65
CA VAL A 263 -17.16 10.44 9.26
C VAL A 263 -17.52 10.15 7.81
N VAL A 264 -16.74 10.68 6.88
CA VAL A 264 -16.80 10.29 5.48
C VAL A 264 -16.57 8.79 5.49
N ARG A 265 -17.64 8.03 5.24
CA ARG A 265 -17.67 6.56 5.22
C ARG A 265 -16.97 6.05 3.97
N VAL A 266 -15.74 6.47 3.76
CA VAL A 266 -14.87 5.98 2.70
C VAL A 266 -13.73 5.27 3.39
N THR A 267 -13.60 3.97 3.11
CA THR A 267 -12.43 3.19 3.51
C THR A 267 -11.19 3.91 2.98
N PRO A 268 -10.24 4.31 3.84
CA PRO A 268 -9.02 4.94 3.37
C PRO A 268 -8.24 3.97 2.48
N ALA A 269 -7.55 4.50 1.47
CA ALA A 269 -6.59 3.74 0.69
C ALA A 269 -5.52 3.16 1.62
N HIS A 270 -4.99 1.98 1.29
CA HIS A 270 -3.76 1.54 1.93
C HIS A 270 -2.68 2.57 1.62
N LYS A 271 -1.76 2.71 2.57
CA LYS A 271 -0.59 3.55 2.37
C LYS A 271 0.23 3.00 1.21
N VAL A 272 0.54 3.85 0.24
CA VAL A 272 1.46 3.51 -0.85
C VAL A 272 2.89 3.49 -0.30
N THR A 273 3.48 2.30 -0.15
CA THR A 273 4.87 2.11 0.29
C THR A 273 5.86 1.95 -0.87
N LEU A 274 5.35 1.63 -2.07
CA LEU A 274 6.11 1.49 -3.30
C LEU A 274 5.70 2.60 -4.31
N PRO A 275 6.60 3.52 -4.69
CA PRO A 275 6.34 4.63 -5.64
C PRO A 275 6.26 4.18 -7.11
N VAL A 276 5.30 3.31 -7.44
CA VAL A 276 5.16 2.70 -8.77
C VAL A 276 3.70 2.57 -9.18
N TYR A 277 3.41 2.75 -10.47
CA TYR A 277 2.11 2.45 -11.08
C TYR A 277 2.30 1.97 -12.52
N GLY A 278 1.25 1.51 -13.20
CA GLY A 278 1.38 1.06 -14.58
C GLY A 278 0.06 0.97 -15.33
N VAL A 279 0.18 0.77 -16.63
CA VAL A 279 -0.95 0.56 -17.55
C VAL A 279 -0.63 -0.61 -18.46
N THR A 280 -1.59 -1.53 -18.60
CA THR A 280 -1.57 -2.63 -19.56
C THR A 280 -2.63 -2.37 -20.61
N ASN A 281 -2.26 -2.58 -21.87
CA ASN A 281 -3.07 -2.43 -23.07
C ASN A 281 -2.96 -3.70 -23.90
N GLY A 282 -3.98 -4.56 -23.79
CA GLY A 282 -3.86 -5.97 -24.13
C GLY A 282 -2.92 -6.68 -23.15
N VAL A 283 -3.49 -7.54 -22.31
CA VAL A 283 -2.68 -8.36 -21.39
C VAL A 283 -1.79 -9.28 -22.20
N ASP A 284 -0.50 -9.30 -21.84
CA ASP A 284 0.55 -10.01 -22.56
C ASP A 284 0.82 -9.48 -23.99
N GLU A 285 0.43 -8.24 -24.28
CA GLU A 285 0.74 -7.55 -25.53
C GLU A 285 1.60 -6.31 -25.31
N ASN A 286 1.06 -5.29 -24.64
CA ASN A 286 1.74 -4.02 -24.40
C ASN A 286 1.43 -3.51 -22.99
N ALA A 287 2.46 -3.10 -22.27
CA ALA A 287 2.28 -2.40 -21.01
C ALA A 287 3.36 -1.34 -20.80
N TYR A 288 3.18 -0.49 -19.80
CA TYR A 288 4.28 0.22 -19.19
C TYR A 288 4.17 0.21 -17.67
N VAL A 289 5.31 0.32 -17.01
CA VAL A 289 5.43 0.60 -15.59
C VAL A 289 6.17 1.91 -15.40
N ASN A 290 5.61 2.78 -14.55
CA ASN A 290 6.23 4.05 -14.19
C ASN A 290 6.75 4.00 -12.75
N VAL A 291 8.06 4.18 -12.61
CA VAL A 291 8.74 4.33 -11.33
C VAL A 291 8.99 5.81 -11.05
N ILE A 292 8.45 6.31 -9.93
CA ILE A 292 8.68 7.70 -9.50
C ILE A 292 10.01 7.72 -8.71
N ALA A 293 11.11 7.99 -9.42
CA ALA A 293 12.47 7.97 -8.86
C ALA A 293 12.72 9.18 -7.94
N GLU A 294 12.33 10.38 -8.35
CA GLU A 294 12.43 11.62 -7.57
C GLU A 294 11.08 12.34 -7.45
N GLY A 295 10.93 13.18 -6.42
CA GLY A 295 9.66 13.86 -6.10
C GLY A 295 8.66 13.02 -5.29
N LYS A 296 8.90 11.71 -5.14
CA LYS A 296 8.03 10.77 -4.39
C LYS A 296 7.68 11.17 -2.95
N ASN A 297 8.53 11.95 -2.27
CA ASN A 297 8.24 12.47 -0.93
C ASN A 297 7.06 13.45 -0.87
N PHE A 298 6.67 14.01 -2.01
CA PHE A 298 5.58 14.99 -2.12
C PHE A 298 4.58 14.62 -3.22
N ALA A 299 4.55 13.36 -3.65
CA ALA A 299 3.68 12.92 -4.73
C ALA A 299 2.46 12.12 -4.22
N ASP A 300 1.35 12.29 -4.93
CA ASP A 300 0.16 11.45 -4.84
C ASP A 300 0.05 10.61 -6.12
N ILE A 301 -0.42 9.37 -6.01
CA ILE A 301 -0.87 8.58 -7.17
C ILE A 301 -2.37 8.80 -7.32
N LEU A 302 -2.79 9.17 -8.52
CA LEU A 302 -4.19 9.40 -8.89
C LEU A 302 -4.60 8.38 -9.94
N ALA A 303 -5.70 7.67 -9.73
CA ALA A 303 -6.30 6.82 -10.76
C ALA A 303 -7.80 7.13 -10.90
N TYR A 304 -8.20 7.50 -12.11
CA TYR A 304 -9.56 7.84 -12.46
C TYR A 304 -10.14 6.73 -13.33
N PRO A 305 -11.27 6.11 -12.94
CA PRO A 305 -12.05 5.30 -13.87
C PRO A 305 -12.86 6.17 -14.82
N SER A 306 -13.22 5.62 -15.98
CA SER A 306 -14.24 6.19 -16.85
C SER A 306 -15.54 6.44 -16.07
N GLY A 307 -16.20 7.56 -16.36
CA GLY A 307 -17.49 7.95 -15.78
C GLY A 307 -17.42 8.70 -14.45
N VAL A 308 -16.25 8.85 -13.80
CA VAL A 308 -16.12 9.69 -12.58
C VAL A 308 -16.04 11.17 -12.91
N SER A 309 -15.17 11.54 -13.87
CA SER A 309 -14.99 12.94 -14.32
C SER A 309 -15.03 13.08 -15.84
N THR A 310 -14.55 12.06 -16.54
CA THR A 310 -14.41 11.98 -17.99
C THR A 310 -14.76 10.56 -18.42
N ASP A 311 -14.95 10.34 -19.72
CA ASP A 311 -15.15 8.99 -20.26
C ASP A 311 -13.82 8.19 -20.34
N PHE A 312 -12.71 8.74 -19.85
CA PHE A 312 -11.39 8.10 -19.81
C PHE A 312 -11.07 7.42 -18.48
N HIS A 313 -10.42 6.27 -18.56
CA HIS A 313 -9.56 5.70 -17.55
C HIS A 313 -8.15 6.29 -17.68
N TRP A 314 -7.59 6.84 -16.61
CA TRP A 314 -6.21 7.35 -16.60
C TRP A 314 -5.58 7.33 -15.20
N ILE A 315 -4.25 7.21 -15.16
CA ILE A 315 -3.45 7.13 -13.94
C ILE A 315 -2.20 7.98 -14.08
N THR A 316 -1.84 8.72 -13.02
CA THR A 316 -0.67 9.61 -13.02
C THR A 316 -0.12 9.84 -11.62
N ALA A 317 1.10 10.37 -11.54
CA ALA A 317 1.57 11.08 -10.36
C ALA A 317 1.12 12.55 -10.37
N GLN A 318 0.80 13.09 -9.19
CA GLN A 318 0.65 14.52 -8.93
C GLN A 318 1.66 14.96 -7.88
N TYR A 319 2.44 15.98 -8.20
CA TYR A 319 3.49 16.51 -7.33
C TYR A 319 3.03 17.76 -6.59
N ASN A 320 3.18 17.78 -5.27
CA ASN A 320 2.70 18.85 -4.40
C ASN A 320 3.85 19.80 -4.01
N TYR A 321 3.94 20.93 -4.71
CA TYR A 321 4.88 22.02 -4.42
C TYR A 321 4.44 22.85 -3.21
N ARG A 322 3.13 22.97 -2.96
CA ARG A 322 2.56 23.60 -1.77
C ARG A 322 1.31 22.86 -1.29
N TYR A 323 1.29 22.50 -0.02
CA TYR A 323 0.11 22.00 0.66
C TYR A 323 -0.75 23.13 1.22
N GLN A 324 -2.06 22.92 1.21
CA GLN A 324 -3.00 23.70 2.00
C GLN A 324 -3.04 23.17 3.44
N TYR A 325 -3.09 24.06 4.43
CA TYR A 325 -3.19 23.70 5.84
C TYR A 325 -4.12 24.66 6.60
N TYR A 326 -4.65 24.20 7.73
CA TYR A 326 -5.53 24.99 8.58
C TYR A 326 -4.72 25.88 9.53
N GLN A 327 -4.93 27.19 9.47
CA GLN A 327 -4.33 28.17 10.38
C GLN A 327 -5.36 28.64 11.43
N PRO A 328 -5.21 28.24 12.71
CA PRO A 328 -6.04 28.76 13.79
C PRO A 328 -5.76 30.25 14.01
N THR A 329 -6.82 31.00 14.30
CA THR A 329 -6.81 32.45 14.59
C THR A 329 -7.30 32.77 16.00
N SER A 330 -7.88 31.80 16.70
CA SER A 330 -8.30 31.93 18.10
C SER A 330 -8.12 30.63 18.86
N GLN A 331 -8.18 30.71 20.20
CA GLN A 331 -8.15 29.54 21.09
C GLN A 331 -9.39 28.64 20.94
N ASN A 332 -10.48 29.15 20.35
CA ASN A 332 -11.70 28.38 20.08
C ASN A 332 -11.63 27.66 18.72
N MET A 333 -10.43 27.47 18.17
CA MET A 333 -10.17 26.77 16.90
C MET A 333 -10.85 27.39 15.67
N SER A 334 -11.31 28.65 15.72
CA SER A 334 -11.69 29.40 14.50
C SER A 334 -10.45 29.69 13.66
N GLY A 335 -10.54 29.66 12.34
CA GLY A 335 -9.37 29.76 11.47
C GLY A 335 -9.75 29.73 9.99
N PHE A 336 -8.73 29.73 9.14
CA PHE A 336 -8.87 29.69 7.69
C PHE A 336 -7.81 28.76 7.10
N ASN A 337 -8.11 28.20 5.92
CA ASN A 337 -7.12 27.42 5.20
C ASN A 337 -6.20 28.36 4.43
N VAL A 338 -4.90 28.09 4.48
CA VAL A 338 -3.86 28.82 3.75
C VAL A 338 -2.93 27.83 3.08
N PHE A 339 -2.22 28.28 2.05
CA PHE A 339 -1.13 27.51 1.46
C PHE A 339 0.18 27.76 2.18
N GLN A 340 1.09 26.77 2.09
CA GLN A 340 2.48 26.98 2.41
C GLN A 340 3.02 28.23 1.72
N LYS A 341 3.71 29.09 2.48
CA LYS A 341 4.36 30.26 1.92
C LYS A 341 5.47 29.85 0.95
N ASP A 342 6.38 29.01 1.42
CA ASP A 342 7.56 28.58 0.69
C ASP A 342 7.30 27.24 -0.03
N MET A 343 7.74 27.16 -1.28
CA MET A 343 7.66 25.96 -2.11
C MET A 343 8.46 24.79 -1.51
N ASN A 344 8.00 23.56 -1.72
CA ASN A 344 8.78 22.35 -1.49
C ASN A 344 9.82 22.18 -2.60
N VAL A 345 11.08 21.99 -2.22
CA VAL A 345 12.22 21.93 -3.15
C VAL A 345 12.51 20.47 -3.50
N PHE A 346 12.23 20.07 -4.74
CA PHE A 346 12.52 18.74 -5.26
C PHE A 346 12.43 18.73 -6.79
N ASP A 347 13.25 17.89 -7.42
CA ASP A 347 13.11 17.56 -8.83
C ASP A 347 12.05 16.47 -9.01
N ILE A 348 11.40 16.46 -10.18
CA ILE A 348 10.58 15.34 -10.62
C ILE A 348 11.45 14.48 -11.54
N LYS A 349 11.50 13.16 -11.28
CA LYS A 349 12.05 12.17 -12.21
C LYS A 349 11.17 10.92 -12.22
N GLU A 350 10.66 10.58 -13.39
CA GLU A 350 9.86 9.39 -13.66
C GLU A 350 10.60 8.53 -14.69
N ARG A 351 10.66 7.21 -14.45
CA ARG A 351 11.17 6.23 -15.40
C ARG A 351 10.00 5.36 -15.87
N ILE A 352 9.60 5.55 -17.11
CA ILE A 352 8.48 4.84 -17.73
C ILE A 352 9.06 3.76 -18.64
N THR A 353 9.02 2.51 -18.19
CA THR A 353 9.58 1.36 -18.91
C THR A 353 8.47 0.64 -19.64
N PHE A 354 8.63 0.44 -20.96
CA PHE A 354 7.65 -0.25 -21.80
C PHE A 354 7.93 -1.76 -21.84
N LEU A 355 6.87 -2.54 -21.65
CA LEU A 355 6.89 -4.00 -21.56
C LEU A 355 6.06 -4.57 -22.72
N ASN A 356 6.49 -5.73 -23.21
CA ASN A 356 5.95 -6.39 -24.39
C ASN A 356 5.69 -7.87 -24.11
N ASP A 357 4.86 -8.48 -24.95
CA ASP A 357 4.62 -9.93 -24.96
C ASP A 357 4.28 -10.44 -23.53
N GLU A 358 4.75 -11.61 -23.11
CA GLU A 358 4.45 -12.21 -21.79
C GLU A 358 4.86 -11.36 -20.58
N ALA A 359 5.68 -10.31 -20.76
CA ALA A 359 6.02 -9.36 -19.70
C ALA A 359 5.03 -8.18 -19.60
N ALA A 360 4.12 -8.00 -20.56
CA ALA A 360 3.15 -6.92 -20.61
C ALA A 360 1.94 -7.12 -19.67
N ASN A 361 2.22 -7.45 -18.41
CA ASN A 361 1.23 -7.65 -17.36
C ASN A 361 1.78 -7.19 -15.99
N TYR A 362 0.99 -7.30 -14.92
CA TYR A 362 1.38 -6.81 -13.60
C TYR A 362 2.52 -7.63 -12.95
N VAL A 363 2.74 -8.88 -13.40
CA VAL A 363 3.89 -9.70 -12.98
C VAL A 363 5.16 -9.11 -13.58
N GLY A 364 5.16 -8.81 -14.88
CA GLY A 364 6.28 -8.13 -15.54
C GLY A 364 6.55 -6.74 -14.96
N MET A 365 5.51 -5.95 -14.67
CA MET A 365 5.66 -4.67 -13.97
C MET A 365 6.34 -4.82 -12.60
N ALA A 366 5.94 -5.83 -11.82
CA ALA A 366 6.54 -6.11 -10.51
C ALA A 366 8.01 -6.53 -10.63
N GLN A 367 8.35 -7.34 -11.64
CA GLN A 367 9.73 -7.75 -11.91
C GLN A 367 10.60 -6.57 -12.36
N THR A 368 10.07 -5.68 -13.20
CA THR A 368 10.78 -4.45 -13.58
C THR A 368 11.04 -3.55 -12.37
N TYR A 369 10.07 -3.39 -11.48
CA TYR A 369 10.28 -2.61 -10.26
C TYR A 369 11.24 -3.29 -9.27
N GLN A 370 11.20 -4.62 -9.15
CA GLN A 370 12.19 -5.39 -8.40
C GLN A 370 13.61 -5.14 -8.94
N GLN A 371 13.79 -5.19 -10.26
CA GLN A 371 15.09 -4.92 -10.88
C GLN A 371 15.56 -3.49 -10.61
N TYR A 372 14.65 -2.50 -10.70
CA TYR A 372 14.95 -1.13 -10.31
C TYR A 372 15.45 -1.02 -8.85
N LEU A 373 14.80 -1.72 -7.90
CA LEU A 373 15.24 -1.72 -6.50
C LEU A 373 16.64 -2.32 -6.33
N LEU A 374 16.95 -3.40 -7.03
CA LEU A 374 18.27 -4.07 -6.97
C LEU A 374 19.37 -3.17 -7.56
N GLU A 375 19.14 -2.60 -8.75
CA GLU A 375 20.10 -1.72 -9.43
C GLU A 375 20.41 -0.45 -8.62
N ASN A 376 19.44 0.00 -7.81
CA ASN A 376 19.58 1.18 -6.95
C ASN A 376 20.00 0.83 -5.51
N ASN A 377 20.37 -0.41 -5.21
CA ASN A 377 20.74 -0.90 -3.86
C ASN A 377 19.66 -0.60 -2.80
N MET A 378 18.39 -0.64 -3.21
CA MET A 378 17.24 -0.46 -2.33
C MET A 378 16.66 -1.81 -1.87
N LEU A 379 17.05 -2.90 -2.52
CA LEU A 379 16.75 -4.28 -2.13
C LEU A 379 18.07 -5.06 -2.19
N ASN A 380 18.34 -5.89 -1.18
CA ASN A 380 19.53 -6.73 -1.17
C ASN A 380 19.24 -8.06 -1.86
N GLU A 381 20.27 -8.65 -2.47
CA GLU A 381 20.25 -10.08 -2.75
C GLU A 381 20.13 -10.85 -1.43
N GLY A 382 19.24 -11.83 -1.39
CA GLY A 382 18.96 -12.62 -0.20
C GLY A 382 18.27 -13.92 -0.58
N GLU A 383 17.99 -14.76 0.40
CA GLU A 383 17.17 -15.95 0.22
C GLU A 383 15.96 -15.87 1.14
N ASP A 384 14.80 -16.19 0.57
CA ASP A 384 13.54 -16.28 1.30
C ASP A 384 13.27 -17.75 1.70
N GLN A 385 13.25 -18.02 3.01
CA GLN A 385 13.04 -19.36 3.60
C GLN A 385 11.71 -19.42 4.36
N VAL A 386 10.99 -20.53 4.22
CA VAL A 386 9.70 -20.72 4.90
C VAL A 386 9.93 -20.92 6.39
N ASP A 387 9.32 -20.04 7.18
CA ASP A 387 9.15 -20.25 8.63
C ASP A 387 7.78 -19.71 9.09
N ILE A 388 7.57 -19.67 10.41
CA ILE A 388 6.38 -19.09 11.04
C ILE A 388 6.77 -18.00 12.03
N ARG A 389 6.02 -16.88 12.01
CA ARG A 389 6.14 -15.80 13.01
C ARG A 389 5.27 -16.11 14.23
N LEU A 390 5.90 -16.15 15.40
CA LEU A 390 5.20 -16.26 16.68
C LEU A 390 5.45 -15.00 17.49
N GLU A 391 4.43 -14.17 17.63
CA GLU A 391 4.52 -12.93 18.35
C GLU A 391 3.86 -13.06 19.71
N PHE A 392 4.56 -12.71 20.79
CA PHE A 392 4.06 -12.83 22.15
C PHE A 392 3.95 -11.47 22.81
N LEU A 393 2.78 -11.17 23.37
CA LEU A 393 2.62 -10.03 24.28
C LEU A 393 3.13 -10.42 25.66
N GLY A 394 4.24 -9.82 26.08
CA GLY A 394 4.83 -9.96 27.41
C GLY A 394 3.96 -9.34 28.47
N GLY A 395 3.84 -8.01 28.48
CA GLY A 395 2.96 -7.30 29.40
C GLY A 395 2.34 -6.05 28.79
N GLU A 396 1.19 -5.64 29.33
CA GLU A 396 0.48 -4.44 28.93
C GLU A 396 0.24 -3.50 30.12
N MET A 397 0.24 -2.20 29.86
CA MET A 397 -0.15 -1.20 30.84
C MET A 397 -1.60 -1.39 31.27
N LYS A 398 -1.84 -1.34 32.56
CA LYS A 398 -3.16 -1.36 33.18
C LYS A 398 -3.28 -0.13 34.07
N GLU A 399 -4.18 0.77 33.68
CA GLU A 399 -4.48 1.96 34.46
C GLU A 399 -4.98 1.57 35.86
N GLY A 400 -4.48 2.27 36.87
CA GLY A 400 -4.92 2.12 38.25
C GLY A 400 -5.42 3.44 38.82
N LEU A 401 -6.13 3.37 39.95
CA LEU A 401 -6.72 4.56 40.58
C LEU A 401 -5.69 5.61 41.05
N LEU A 402 -4.47 5.17 41.37
CA LEU A 402 -3.40 6.01 41.93
C LEU A 402 -2.08 5.88 41.19
N TRP A 403 -1.80 4.69 40.64
CA TRP A 403 -0.61 4.40 39.85
C TRP A 403 -0.96 3.36 38.78
N ASN A 404 -0.33 3.48 37.62
CA ASN A 404 -0.42 2.46 36.58
C ASN A 404 0.39 1.23 37.00
N SER A 405 0.02 0.08 36.46
CA SER A 405 0.71 -1.19 36.72
C SER A 405 0.81 -1.99 35.44
N VAL A 406 1.72 -2.97 35.36
CA VAL A 406 1.73 -3.90 34.23
C VAL A 406 0.86 -5.13 34.53
N GLN A 407 -0.02 -5.49 33.60
CA GLN A 407 -0.68 -6.78 33.50
C GLN A 407 0.26 -7.74 32.74
N PRO A 408 0.91 -8.70 33.42
CA PRO A 408 1.73 -9.69 32.75
C PRO A 408 0.83 -10.68 31.99
N MET A 409 1.17 -10.93 30.73
CA MET A 409 0.44 -11.84 29.83
C MET A 409 1.28 -13.03 29.39
N THR A 410 2.60 -12.86 29.27
CA THR A 410 3.56 -13.91 28.93
C THR A 410 4.88 -13.65 29.65
N PRO A 411 5.13 -14.27 30.82
CA PRO A 411 6.46 -14.27 31.42
C PRO A 411 7.54 -14.76 30.44
N VAL A 412 8.72 -14.13 30.44
CA VAL A 412 9.76 -14.40 29.44
C VAL A 412 10.24 -15.86 29.46
N LYS A 413 10.23 -16.48 30.65
CA LYS A 413 10.63 -17.88 30.88
C LYS A 413 9.72 -18.92 30.23
N ASP A 414 8.52 -18.53 29.79
CA ASP A 414 7.57 -19.46 29.17
C ASP A 414 7.88 -19.67 27.68
N LEU A 415 8.55 -18.69 27.03
CA LEU A 415 8.85 -18.72 25.60
C LEU A 415 9.63 -19.99 25.17
N PRO A 416 10.70 -20.44 25.89
CA PRO A 416 11.41 -21.66 25.54
C PRO A 416 10.54 -22.92 25.51
N ASP A 417 9.55 -23.02 26.40
CA ASP A 417 8.68 -24.19 26.48
C ASP A 417 7.70 -24.23 25.29
N TYR A 418 7.19 -23.09 24.84
CA TYR A 418 6.37 -23.00 23.64
C TYR A 418 7.13 -23.39 22.38
N VAL A 419 8.36 -22.88 22.21
CA VAL A 419 9.23 -23.23 21.09
C VAL A 419 9.50 -24.74 21.06
N LYS A 420 9.92 -25.34 22.19
CA LYS A 420 10.18 -26.79 22.27
C LYS A 420 8.95 -27.64 21.95
N ARG A 421 7.77 -27.24 22.42
CA ARG A 421 6.51 -27.95 22.13
C ARG A 421 6.18 -27.95 20.65
N LEU A 422 6.37 -26.82 19.97
CA LEU A 422 6.14 -26.72 18.53
C LEU A 422 7.17 -27.51 17.73
N GLN A 423 8.46 -27.44 18.11
CA GLN A 423 9.53 -28.25 17.52
C GLN A 423 9.23 -29.76 17.65
N GLN A 424 8.78 -30.22 18.83
CA GLN A 424 8.37 -31.61 19.04
C GLN A 424 7.19 -32.07 18.17
N GLN A 425 6.40 -31.11 17.66
CA GLN A 425 5.26 -31.36 16.77
C GLN A 425 5.62 -31.20 15.28
N GLY A 426 6.89 -30.94 14.97
CA GLY A 426 7.43 -30.81 13.62
C GLY A 426 7.36 -29.40 13.05
N VAL A 427 7.32 -28.37 13.89
CA VAL A 427 7.55 -26.96 13.47
C VAL A 427 9.03 -26.68 13.67
N GLU A 428 9.82 -26.84 12.61
CA GLU A 428 11.29 -26.78 12.69
C GLU A 428 11.80 -25.34 12.51
N ASP A 429 11.21 -24.60 11.57
CA ASP A 429 11.59 -23.23 11.25
C ASP A 429 10.59 -22.25 11.85
N MET A 430 11.04 -21.39 12.76
CA MET A 430 10.23 -20.32 13.35
C MET A 430 11.10 -19.15 13.81
N HIS A 431 10.48 -18.00 14.00
CA HIS A 431 11.06 -16.91 14.77
C HIS A 431 10.04 -16.32 15.75
N VAL A 432 10.54 -15.71 16.82
CA VAL A 432 9.73 -15.15 17.90
C VAL A 432 9.90 -13.64 17.94
N THR A 433 8.78 -12.91 18.09
CA THR A 433 8.81 -11.49 18.44
C THR A 433 8.22 -11.31 19.83
N TYR A 434 8.92 -10.62 20.73
CA TYR A 434 8.46 -10.36 22.09
C TYR A 434 8.11 -8.87 22.26
N ARG A 435 6.82 -8.59 22.52
CA ARG A 435 6.26 -7.24 22.71
C ARG A 435 6.05 -6.92 24.19
N GLY A 436 6.11 -5.64 24.54
CA GLY A 436 5.80 -5.18 25.91
C GLY A 436 6.74 -5.74 26.97
N TRP A 437 8.02 -5.91 26.63
CA TRP A 437 9.06 -6.47 27.50
C TRP A 437 9.67 -5.45 28.49
N SER A 438 9.48 -4.16 28.22
CA SER A 438 10.05 -3.04 28.94
C SER A 438 9.20 -2.62 30.14
N GLU A 439 9.79 -1.95 31.13
CA GLU A 439 9.08 -1.42 32.30
C GLU A 439 7.91 -0.52 31.89
N GLY A 440 6.69 -0.92 32.25
CA GLY A 440 5.46 -0.24 31.80
C GLY A 440 4.69 -0.97 30.69
N GLY A 441 5.21 -2.09 30.16
CA GLY A 441 4.54 -2.91 29.15
C GLY A 441 4.49 -2.25 27.77
N LEU A 442 3.63 -2.75 26.88
CA LEU A 442 3.58 -2.31 25.49
C LEU A 442 3.25 -0.82 25.32
N THR A 443 2.25 -0.32 26.04
CA THR A 443 1.74 1.07 25.88
C THR A 443 2.20 2.06 26.95
N GLY A 444 2.91 1.62 27.99
CA GLY A 444 3.34 2.50 29.08
C GLY A 444 4.78 3.01 28.97
N THR A 445 5.57 2.50 28.02
CA THR A 445 7.05 2.61 28.10
C THR A 445 7.67 3.62 27.14
N LEU A 446 7.20 3.66 25.89
CA LEU A 446 7.90 4.42 24.84
C LEU A 446 7.88 5.93 25.09
N PRO A 447 9.01 6.63 24.91
CA PRO A 447 10.18 6.16 24.15
C PRO A 447 11.37 5.61 24.96
N GLU A 448 11.33 5.69 26.30
CA GLU A 448 12.40 5.18 27.18
C GLU A 448 12.21 3.68 27.46
N LYS A 449 13.00 2.82 26.80
CA LYS A 449 12.72 1.36 26.73
C LYS A 449 13.27 0.52 27.89
N PHE A 450 14.13 1.08 28.72
CA PHE A 450 14.81 0.34 29.78
C PHE A 450 14.52 1.00 31.13
N PRO A 451 14.41 0.21 32.22
CA PRO A 451 14.78 -1.21 32.39
C PRO A 451 13.75 -2.24 31.87
N LEU A 452 14.09 -3.54 32.02
CA LEU A 452 13.18 -4.67 31.75
C LEU A 452 12.05 -4.75 32.78
N GLU A 453 10.86 -5.20 32.37
CA GLU A 453 9.73 -5.33 33.30
C GLU A 453 9.91 -6.50 34.29
N SER A 454 10.06 -6.14 35.56
CA SER A 454 10.28 -7.08 36.67
C SER A 454 9.19 -8.14 36.86
N LYS A 455 7.94 -7.85 36.45
CA LYS A 455 6.82 -8.81 36.50
C LYS A 455 6.92 -9.90 35.42
N LEU A 456 7.67 -9.66 34.35
CA LEU A 456 7.87 -10.63 33.26
C LEU A 456 9.07 -11.55 33.51
N GLY A 457 10.04 -11.06 34.28
CA GLY A 457 11.21 -11.82 34.69
C GLY A 457 12.32 -10.92 35.22
N SER A 458 13.29 -11.53 35.89
CA SER A 458 14.55 -10.90 36.26
C SER A 458 15.50 -10.78 35.06
N ASN A 459 16.48 -9.87 35.12
CA ASN A 459 17.50 -9.73 34.07
C ASN A 459 18.23 -11.05 33.76
N GLU A 460 18.43 -11.90 34.77
CA GLU A 460 19.05 -13.22 34.60
C GLU A 460 18.13 -14.20 33.86
N GLU A 461 16.82 -14.16 34.08
CA GLU A 461 15.85 -14.97 33.32
C GLU A 461 15.80 -14.51 31.85
N PHE A 462 15.81 -13.20 31.58
CA PHE A 462 15.90 -12.68 30.21
C PHE A 462 17.18 -13.15 29.51
N LYS A 463 18.32 -13.09 30.20
CA LYS A 463 19.60 -13.60 29.69
C LYS A 463 19.54 -15.09 29.36
N GLN A 464 19.01 -15.91 30.28
CA GLN A 464 18.86 -17.36 30.06
C GLN A 464 17.96 -17.67 28.86
N VAL A 465 16.92 -16.87 28.64
CA VAL A 465 16.05 -17.01 27.47
C VAL A 465 16.79 -16.60 26.20
N ASN A 466 17.53 -15.48 26.19
CA ASN A 466 18.36 -15.10 25.05
C ASN A 466 19.39 -16.18 24.69
N ASP A 467 20.06 -16.74 25.69
CA ASP A 467 20.99 -17.87 25.51
C ASP A 467 20.29 -19.11 24.95
N PHE A 468 19.08 -19.42 25.40
CA PHE A 468 18.28 -20.52 24.86
C PHE A 468 18.00 -20.32 23.36
N PHE A 469 17.43 -19.17 22.97
CA PHE A 469 17.09 -18.87 21.58
C PHE A 469 18.33 -18.90 20.67
N LYS A 470 19.46 -18.37 21.16
CA LYS A 470 20.74 -18.44 20.46
C LYS A 470 21.23 -19.88 20.28
N ASN A 471 21.15 -20.72 21.31
CA ASN A 471 21.64 -22.10 21.26
C ASN A 471 20.77 -23.01 20.38
N GLU A 472 19.45 -22.76 20.35
CA GLU A 472 18.52 -23.48 19.47
C GLU A 472 18.47 -22.90 18.05
N ASN A 473 19.23 -21.83 17.77
CA ASN A 473 19.24 -21.12 16.49
C ASN A 473 17.82 -20.66 16.05
N VAL A 474 17.02 -20.21 17.02
CA VAL A 474 15.69 -19.63 16.79
C VAL A 474 15.81 -18.11 16.99
N PRO A 475 15.54 -17.27 15.99
CA PRO A 475 15.64 -15.82 16.15
C PRO A 475 14.59 -15.29 17.14
N LEU A 476 15.05 -14.56 18.16
CA LEU A 476 14.21 -13.79 19.07
C LEU A 476 14.38 -12.29 18.79
N TYR A 477 13.30 -11.64 18.37
CA TYR A 477 13.20 -10.22 18.10
C TYR A 477 12.53 -9.50 19.27
N TYR A 478 13.14 -8.40 19.71
CA TYR A 478 12.52 -7.51 20.69
C TYR A 478 11.80 -6.37 19.97
N TYR A 479 10.50 -6.22 20.24
CA TYR A 479 9.71 -5.16 19.65
C TYR A 479 10.17 -3.78 20.10
N THR A 480 10.19 -2.82 19.18
CA THR A 480 10.61 -1.46 19.45
C THR A 480 9.97 -0.46 18.48
N ASP A 481 9.93 0.80 18.89
CA ASP A 481 9.49 1.92 18.07
C ASP A 481 10.23 3.19 18.54
N TYR A 482 10.60 4.04 17.59
CA TYR A 482 11.31 5.30 17.82
C TYR A 482 10.51 6.52 17.41
N THR A 483 9.31 6.34 16.87
CA THR A 483 8.41 7.39 16.40
C THR A 483 7.34 7.72 17.45
N LYS A 484 6.90 6.73 18.23
CA LYS A 484 5.88 6.89 19.27
C LYS A 484 6.46 7.37 20.61
N ALA A 485 5.79 8.32 21.24
CA ALA A 485 6.01 8.70 22.63
C ALA A 485 4.66 8.81 23.36
N TYR A 486 4.38 7.88 24.27
CA TYR A 486 3.11 7.84 24.98
C TYR A 486 2.98 9.01 25.96
N GLU A 487 1.75 9.47 26.17
CA GLU A 487 1.48 10.51 27.14
C GLU A 487 1.84 10.03 28.55
N GLY A 488 2.67 10.80 29.27
CA GLY A 488 3.13 10.43 30.61
C GLY A 488 4.38 9.54 30.66
N ALA A 489 4.88 9.04 29.53
CA ALA A 489 6.14 8.31 29.47
C ALA A 489 7.37 9.21 29.68
N ASN A 490 8.50 8.62 30.08
CA ASN A 490 9.75 9.32 30.34
C ASN A 490 10.66 9.40 29.09
N GLY A 491 11.81 10.07 29.22
CA GLY A 491 12.83 10.11 28.17
C GLY A 491 12.62 11.12 27.04
N PHE A 492 11.56 11.93 27.10
CA PHE A 492 11.32 13.00 26.13
C PHE A 492 10.68 14.25 26.75
N SER A 493 10.89 15.38 26.09
CA SER A 493 10.23 16.65 26.38
C SER A 493 9.08 16.87 25.38
N GLY A 494 7.84 16.89 25.87
CA GLY A 494 6.65 17.24 25.06
C GLY A 494 6.69 18.63 24.44
N ARG A 495 7.68 19.47 24.80
CA ARG A 495 7.89 20.80 24.21
C ARG A 495 8.89 20.78 23.05
N THR A 496 10.03 20.13 23.24
CA THR A 496 11.20 20.21 22.33
C THR A 496 11.39 18.94 21.51
N ASP A 497 10.95 17.79 21.98
CA ASP A 497 11.35 16.50 21.42
C ASP A 497 10.23 15.86 20.58
N VAL A 498 9.05 16.47 20.58
CA VAL A 498 7.91 16.06 19.73
C VAL A 498 7.88 16.85 18.44
N ALA A 499 7.40 16.20 17.39
CA ALA A 499 7.20 16.82 16.10
C ALA A 499 6.00 17.78 16.13
N ARG A 500 6.10 18.86 15.35
CA ARG A 500 5.03 19.85 15.20
C ARG A 500 4.59 20.02 13.76
N LYS A 501 3.31 20.31 13.60
CA LYS A 501 2.69 20.78 12.36
C LYS A 501 3.18 22.17 11.99
N ILE A 502 2.93 22.58 10.75
CA ILE A 502 3.28 23.92 10.24
C ILE A 502 2.62 25.05 11.05
N ASN A 503 1.44 24.81 11.62
CA ASN A 503 0.73 25.75 12.48
C ASN A 503 1.17 25.69 13.96
N SER A 504 2.29 25.01 14.26
CA SER A 504 2.87 24.80 15.60
C SER A 504 2.10 23.86 16.55
N GLU A 505 1.00 23.25 16.12
CA GLU A 505 0.35 22.17 16.89
C GLU A 505 1.27 20.95 17.00
N THR A 506 1.25 20.27 18.14
CA THR A 506 1.93 18.99 18.29
C THR A 506 1.28 17.93 17.39
N ILE A 507 2.09 17.11 16.73
CA ILE A 507 1.60 15.93 16.01
C ILE A 507 1.35 14.83 17.03
N ALA A 508 0.09 14.41 17.15
CA ALA A 508 -0.34 13.33 18.04
C ALA A 508 -1.35 12.42 17.32
N SER A 509 -1.41 11.17 17.74
CA SER A 509 -2.55 10.28 17.47
C SER A 509 -3.50 10.35 18.66
N GLN A 510 -4.78 10.61 18.39
CA GLN A 510 -5.85 10.59 19.40
C GLN A 510 -7.02 9.80 18.80
N GLY A 511 -7.40 8.66 19.41
CA GLY A 511 -8.37 7.70 18.88
C GLY A 511 -8.79 6.65 19.93
N GLU A 512 -9.30 5.50 19.47
CA GLU A 512 -9.63 4.32 20.32
C GLU A 512 -8.37 3.63 20.89
N GLU A 513 -7.19 3.90 20.31
CA GLU A 513 -5.88 3.53 20.86
C GLU A 513 -5.36 4.56 21.88
N GLU A 514 -4.40 4.15 22.72
CA GLU A 514 -3.69 5.04 23.66
C GLU A 514 -3.07 6.25 22.96
N ALA A 515 -3.26 7.43 23.56
CA ALA A 515 -2.79 8.68 22.99
C ALA A 515 -1.26 8.76 23.01
N TYR A 516 -0.66 9.04 21.85
CA TYR A 516 0.79 9.21 21.73
C TYR A 516 1.15 10.41 20.85
N PHE A 517 2.30 11.01 21.17
CA PHE A 517 2.96 12.02 20.38
C PHE A 517 3.90 11.38 19.36
N TYR A 518 4.06 12.05 18.22
CA TYR A 518 5.12 11.73 17.27
C TYR A 518 6.40 12.40 17.74
N LEU A 519 7.45 11.61 17.96
CA LEU A 519 8.78 12.13 18.26
C LEU A 519 9.37 12.85 17.05
N SER A 520 10.18 13.87 17.32
CA SER A 520 11.04 14.44 16.29
C SER A 520 12.01 13.37 15.78
N PRO A 521 12.20 13.23 14.46
CA PRO A 521 13.14 12.27 13.88
C PRO A 521 14.57 12.39 14.43
N LYS A 522 15.01 13.61 14.77
CA LYS A 522 16.32 13.83 15.42
C LYS A 522 16.39 13.17 16.80
N LYS A 523 15.31 13.27 17.58
CA LYS A 523 15.23 12.61 18.88
C LYS A 523 15.13 11.10 18.71
N SER A 524 14.37 10.62 17.73
CA SER A 524 14.29 9.20 17.38
C SER A 524 15.67 8.60 17.14
N LEU A 525 16.50 9.25 16.31
CA LEU A 525 17.88 8.84 16.05
C LEU A 525 18.77 8.87 17.30
N GLU A 526 18.66 9.91 18.13
CA GLU A 526 19.40 10.02 19.39
C GLU A 526 19.08 8.84 20.32
N ILE A 527 17.78 8.52 20.47
CA ILE A 527 17.31 7.42 21.31
C ILE A 527 17.77 6.08 20.74
N ALA A 528 17.64 5.86 19.43
CA ALA A 528 18.12 4.64 18.78
C ALA A 528 19.63 4.40 19.07
N LYS A 529 20.45 5.44 18.91
CA LYS A 529 21.90 5.35 19.21
C LYS A 529 22.20 5.02 20.67
N LYS A 530 21.41 5.57 21.60
CA LYS A 530 21.54 5.26 23.03
C LYS A 530 21.11 3.82 23.34
N ASP A 531 20.02 3.37 22.72
CA ASP A 531 19.44 2.06 22.96
C ASP A 531 20.30 0.92 22.41
N ILE A 532 21.10 1.14 21.35
CA ILE A 532 22.06 0.14 20.84
C ILE A 532 22.94 -0.44 21.95
N THR A 533 23.55 0.41 22.79
CA THR A 533 24.38 -0.06 23.91
C THR A 533 23.55 -0.83 24.94
N LYS A 534 22.29 -0.45 25.15
CA LYS A 534 21.39 -1.14 26.09
C LYS A 534 20.93 -2.50 25.57
N TYR A 535 20.70 -2.63 24.28
CA TYR A 535 20.44 -3.92 23.65
C TYR A 535 21.64 -4.84 23.78
N GLU A 536 22.86 -4.34 23.52
CA GLU A 536 24.10 -5.10 23.71
C GLU A 536 24.27 -5.57 25.16
N GLU A 537 24.10 -4.67 26.15
CA GLU A 537 24.18 -4.97 27.58
C GLU A 537 23.21 -6.08 28.02
N ASN A 538 22.05 -6.20 27.36
CA ASN A 538 21.01 -7.19 27.66
C ASN A 538 21.00 -8.38 26.69
N GLU A 539 22.00 -8.51 25.82
CA GLU A 539 22.11 -9.58 24.81
C GLU A 539 20.91 -9.67 23.87
N MET A 540 20.25 -8.55 23.63
CA MET A 540 19.15 -8.40 22.67
C MET A 540 19.74 -8.07 21.30
N ARG A 541 19.75 -9.04 20.39
CA ARG A 541 20.50 -8.93 19.12
C ARG A 541 19.64 -8.64 17.90
N ASN A 542 18.34 -8.93 17.97
CA ASN A 542 17.41 -8.72 16.86
C ASN A 542 16.28 -7.79 17.31
N LEU A 543 15.85 -6.90 16.42
CA LEU A 543 14.80 -5.92 16.71
C LEU A 543 13.64 -6.05 15.72
N ALA A 544 12.42 -5.99 16.24
CA ALA A 544 11.22 -5.84 15.43
C ALA A 544 10.75 -4.38 15.52
N VAL A 545 10.95 -3.59 14.44
CA VAL A 545 10.72 -2.14 14.44
C VAL A 545 9.43 -1.79 13.70
N ASP A 546 8.52 -1.10 14.39
CA ASP A 546 7.15 -0.87 13.90
C ASP A 546 6.98 0.47 13.17
N THR A 547 6.31 1.45 13.76
CA THR A 547 5.89 2.71 13.09
C THR A 547 7.08 3.47 12.50
N SER A 548 8.28 3.32 13.04
CA SER A 548 9.48 3.94 12.50
C SER A 548 9.88 3.43 11.12
N ALA A 549 9.53 2.20 10.76
CA ALA A 549 9.82 1.64 9.45
C ALA A 549 8.89 2.19 8.34
N ASN A 550 7.72 2.69 8.72
CA ASN A 550 6.72 3.10 7.74
C ASN A 550 6.30 4.57 7.88
N ALA A 551 6.48 5.27 8.99
CA ALA A 551 6.09 6.68 9.11
C ALA A 551 7.00 7.63 8.30
N LEU A 552 6.39 8.63 7.64
CA LEU A 552 7.11 9.75 7.05
C LEU A 552 6.26 11.02 7.12
N PHE A 553 6.75 12.05 7.80
CA PHE A 553 6.04 13.31 8.06
C PHE A 553 7.03 14.47 8.20
N SER A 554 6.56 15.70 7.96
CA SER A 554 7.34 16.92 8.21
C SER A 554 7.31 17.31 9.68
N ASP A 555 8.45 17.72 10.23
CA ASP A 555 8.61 18.24 11.60
C ASP A 555 9.00 19.72 11.57
N PHE A 556 8.00 20.59 11.76
CA PHE A 556 8.19 22.04 11.79
C PHE A 556 8.76 22.57 13.11
N ASN A 557 8.84 21.74 14.16
CA ASN A 557 9.55 22.13 15.38
C ASN A 557 11.05 22.30 15.10
N HIS A 558 11.58 21.47 14.18
CA HIS A 558 13.00 21.45 13.79
C HIS A 558 13.25 21.84 12.34
N GLN A 559 12.22 22.35 11.65
CA GLN A 559 12.27 22.81 10.25
C GLN A 559 12.75 21.72 9.28
N MET A 560 12.30 20.47 9.48
CA MET A 560 12.59 19.34 8.60
C MET A 560 11.34 19.00 7.78
N LYS A 561 11.46 18.93 6.45
CA LYS A 561 10.42 18.39 5.59
C LYS A 561 10.70 16.89 5.36
N ARG A 562 9.81 16.22 4.62
CA ARG A 562 9.89 14.77 4.39
C ARG A 562 11.24 14.27 3.84
N PRO A 563 11.92 14.93 2.88
CA PRO A 563 13.24 14.49 2.41
C PRO A 563 14.30 14.48 3.53
N GLU A 564 14.34 15.52 4.37
CA GLU A 564 15.27 15.56 5.50
C GLU A 564 14.93 14.50 6.56
N VAL A 565 13.65 14.29 6.84
CA VAL A 565 13.19 13.25 7.76
C VAL A 565 13.52 11.85 7.25
N MET A 566 13.30 11.58 5.96
CA MET A 566 13.66 10.32 5.32
C MET A 566 15.16 10.05 5.46
N SER A 567 16.02 11.07 5.26
CA SER A 567 17.46 10.94 5.47
C SER A 567 17.81 10.57 6.91
N VAL A 568 17.15 11.18 7.90
CA VAL A 568 17.37 10.85 9.32
C VAL A 568 16.93 9.42 9.64
N TYR A 569 15.79 8.97 9.11
CA TYR A 569 15.34 7.59 9.27
C TYR A 569 16.26 6.59 8.60
N LYS A 570 16.73 6.85 7.37
CA LYS A 570 17.76 6.00 6.73
C LYS A 570 18.99 5.86 7.63
N THR A 571 19.55 6.97 8.13
CA THR A 571 20.68 6.91 9.06
C THR A 571 20.36 6.14 10.35
N MET A 572 19.14 6.26 10.88
CA MET A 572 18.72 5.50 12.05
C MET A 572 18.73 4.00 11.79
N PHE A 573 18.17 3.55 10.66
CA PHE A 573 18.15 2.14 10.30
C PHE A 573 19.53 1.61 9.90
N GLU A 574 20.37 2.40 9.23
CA GLU A 574 21.78 2.07 8.98
C GLU A 574 22.56 1.83 10.29
N GLU A 575 22.33 2.67 11.31
CA GLU A 575 22.97 2.52 12.62
C GLU A 575 22.44 1.29 13.39
N LEU A 576 21.14 1.01 13.30
CA LEU A 576 20.57 -0.21 13.89
C LEU A 576 21.11 -1.46 13.18
N SER A 577 21.07 -1.49 11.86
CA SER A 577 21.54 -2.59 11.00
C SER A 577 23.03 -2.88 11.21
N ALA A 578 23.86 -1.85 11.40
CA ALA A 578 25.28 -2.02 11.68
C ALA A 578 25.61 -2.62 13.07
N ASN A 579 24.67 -2.59 14.02
CA ASN A 579 24.92 -3.01 15.41
C ASN A 579 24.03 -4.18 15.88
N MET A 580 22.95 -4.47 15.16
CA MET A 580 22.05 -5.60 15.42
C MET A 580 22.37 -6.75 14.45
N GLU A 581 22.04 -7.98 14.82
CA GLU A 581 22.20 -9.14 13.94
C GLU A 581 21.10 -9.21 12.87
N SER A 582 19.88 -8.75 13.21
CA SER A 582 18.77 -8.71 12.26
C SER A 582 17.68 -7.70 12.62
N LEU A 583 17.06 -7.11 11.60
CA LEU A 583 15.92 -6.21 11.70
C LEU A 583 14.68 -6.80 10.99
N ALA A 584 13.60 -6.95 11.75
CA ALA A 584 12.27 -7.26 11.22
C ALA A 584 11.41 -5.99 11.22
N LEU A 585 10.90 -5.57 10.06
CA LEU A 585 10.25 -4.27 9.90
C LEU A 585 8.76 -4.44 9.59
N TYR A 586 7.89 -3.70 10.30
CA TYR A 586 6.46 -3.67 9.99
C TYR A 586 6.16 -2.71 8.85
N GLN A 587 5.69 -3.28 7.74
CA GLN A 587 5.25 -2.56 6.54
C GLN A 587 6.23 -1.47 6.04
N PRO A 588 7.55 -1.75 5.91
CA PRO A 588 8.53 -0.73 5.57
C PRO A 588 8.22 -0.01 4.25
N ASN A 589 8.54 1.28 4.19
CA ASN A 589 8.61 2.01 2.92
C ASN A 589 9.79 1.49 2.07
N ASP A 590 9.71 1.60 0.74
CA ASP A 590 10.74 1.10 -0.19
C ASP A 590 12.19 1.52 0.17
N TYR A 591 12.39 2.71 0.72
CA TYR A 591 13.70 3.26 1.09
C TYR A 591 14.37 2.57 2.30
N LEU A 592 13.69 1.62 2.95
CA LEU A 592 14.21 0.79 4.05
C LEU A 592 14.25 -0.70 3.70
N LEU A 593 13.89 -1.11 2.48
CA LEU A 593 13.91 -2.53 2.10
C LEU A 593 15.33 -3.14 2.16
N SER A 594 16.38 -2.35 1.91
CA SER A 594 17.78 -2.77 2.07
C SER A 594 18.17 -3.06 3.53
N GLU A 595 17.40 -2.56 4.50
CA GLU A 595 17.62 -2.79 5.93
C GLU A 595 16.60 -3.78 6.51
N THR A 596 15.83 -4.47 5.65
CA THR A 596 14.75 -5.37 6.05
C THR A 596 15.15 -6.82 5.85
N ASP A 597 15.44 -7.55 6.93
CA ASP A 597 15.65 -9.00 6.86
C ASP A 597 14.33 -9.78 6.86
N ARG A 598 13.29 -9.20 7.48
CA ARG A 598 11.95 -9.80 7.55
C ARG A 598 10.88 -8.71 7.40
N TYR A 599 10.02 -8.85 6.41
CA TYR A 599 8.89 -7.94 6.21
C TYR A 599 7.68 -8.44 7.02
N LEU A 600 7.29 -7.69 8.04
CA LEU A 600 6.19 -8.04 8.93
C LEU A 600 4.87 -7.37 8.48
N GLU A 601 3.78 -8.14 8.54
CA GLU A 601 2.41 -7.69 8.24
C GLU A 601 2.21 -7.17 6.81
N ILE A 602 2.73 -7.92 5.83
CA ILE A 602 2.50 -7.61 4.43
C ILE A 602 1.00 -7.57 4.11
N PRO A 603 0.50 -6.50 3.45
CA PRO A 603 -0.89 -6.46 3.01
C PRO A 603 -1.20 -7.62 2.06
N MET A 604 -2.29 -8.34 2.32
CA MET A 604 -2.77 -9.45 1.49
C MET A 604 -3.99 -9.07 0.63
N TYR A 605 -4.45 -7.83 0.76
CA TYR A 605 -5.62 -7.26 0.11
C TYR A 605 -5.36 -5.82 -0.34
N SER A 606 -6.18 -5.31 -1.25
CA SER A 606 -6.32 -3.88 -1.54
C SER A 606 -7.38 -3.23 -0.63
N SER A 607 -7.60 -1.91 -0.73
CA SER A 607 -8.68 -1.24 -0.01
C SER A 607 -10.08 -1.57 -0.53
N ASN A 608 -10.19 -2.41 -1.58
CA ASN A 608 -11.44 -2.91 -2.16
C ASN A 608 -12.39 -1.79 -2.63
N TYR A 609 -11.84 -0.69 -3.18
CA TYR A 609 -12.65 0.32 -3.84
C TYR A 609 -13.56 -0.30 -4.91
N ASN A 610 -14.82 0.12 -5.02
CA ASN A 610 -15.76 -0.53 -5.95
C ASN A 610 -15.36 -0.43 -7.44
N PHE A 611 -14.51 0.54 -7.80
CA PHE A 611 -13.97 0.68 -9.16
C PHE A 611 -12.76 -0.24 -9.42
N VAL A 612 -12.10 -0.75 -8.38
CA VAL A 612 -11.07 -1.79 -8.52
C VAL A 612 -11.75 -3.10 -8.91
N THR A 613 -11.19 -3.80 -9.88
CA THR A 613 -11.71 -5.07 -10.42
C THR A 613 -11.01 -6.26 -9.80
N ASP A 614 -9.73 -6.12 -9.45
CA ASP A 614 -8.90 -7.22 -8.99
C ASP A 614 -7.95 -6.79 -7.88
N THR A 615 -7.68 -7.71 -6.97
CA THR A 615 -6.54 -7.64 -6.05
C THR A 615 -5.49 -8.63 -6.53
N VAL A 616 -4.22 -8.21 -6.55
CA VAL A 616 -3.07 -8.98 -7.07
C VAL A 616 -1.89 -8.96 -6.10
N PRO A 617 -0.97 -9.95 -6.15
CA PRO A 617 0.20 -10.04 -5.28
C PRO A 617 1.40 -9.22 -5.77
N PHE A 618 1.22 -7.96 -6.18
CA PHE A 618 2.31 -7.16 -6.77
C PHE A 618 3.48 -6.99 -5.79
N MET A 619 3.22 -6.57 -4.56
CA MET A 619 4.26 -6.37 -3.55
C MET A 619 5.00 -7.69 -3.24
N GLN A 620 4.26 -8.79 -3.21
CA GLN A 620 4.82 -10.12 -2.97
C GLN A 620 5.71 -10.58 -4.12
N ILE A 621 5.32 -10.33 -5.38
CA ILE A 621 6.16 -10.63 -6.55
C ILE A 621 7.45 -9.80 -6.49
N VAL A 622 7.38 -8.53 -6.08
CA VAL A 622 8.56 -7.67 -5.91
C VAL A 622 9.55 -8.26 -4.89
N LEU A 623 9.07 -8.86 -3.78
CA LEU A 623 9.92 -9.31 -2.68
C LEU A 623 10.31 -10.80 -2.72
N LYS A 624 9.52 -11.65 -3.39
CA LYS A 624 9.69 -13.10 -3.36
C LYS A 624 11.04 -13.52 -3.92
N GLY A 625 11.78 -14.27 -3.12
CA GLY A 625 13.14 -14.73 -3.42
C GLY A 625 14.25 -13.85 -2.83
N TYR A 626 13.91 -12.74 -2.16
CA TYR A 626 14.90 -11.83 -1.57
C TYR A 626 14.69 -11.61 -0.07
N VAL A 627 13.44 -11.35 0.35
CA VAL A 627 13.10 -11.06 1.75
C VAL A 627 11.89 -11.91 2.15
N PRO A 628 11.94 -12.70 3.24
CA PRO A 628 10.77 -13.39 3.76
C PRO A 628 9.74 -12.39 4.28
N TYR A 629 8.46 -12.63 3.97
CA TYR A 629 7.36 -11.74 4.34
C TYR A 629 6.18 -12.49 4.97
N TYR A 630 5.59 -11.83 5.96
CA TYR A 630 4.63 -12.44 6.87
C TYR A 630 3.29 -11.77 6.77
N ALA A 631 2.24 -12.56 6.59
CA ALA A 631 0.87 -12.08 6.59
C ALA A 631 0.46 -11.53 7.98
N SER A 632 -0.67 -10.82 8.01
CA SER A 632 -1.35 -10.45 9.26
C SER A 632 -1.68 -11.67 10.12
N PHE A 633 -1.90 -11.46 11.42
CA PHE A 633 -2.09 -12.55 12.37
C PHE A 633 -3.29 -13.45 12.05
N SER A 634 -3.02 -14.75 11.93
CA SER A 634 -3.99 -15.80 11.65
C SER A 634 -5.09 -15.89 12.70
N ASN A 635 -4.83 -15.46 13.94
CA ASN A 635 -5.80 -15.48 15.03
C ASN A 635 -7.07 -14.65 14.74
N PHE A 636 -6.97 -13.63 13.86
CA PHE A 636 -8.05 -12.69 13.56
C PHE A 636 -8.71 -12.94 12.19
N HIS A 637 -8.31 -14.01 11.49
CA HIS A 637 -8.84 -14.31 10.16
C HIS A 637 -10.26 -14.85 10.23
N TYR A 638 -11.19 -14.19 9.54
CA TYR A 638 -12.59 -14.63 9.48
C TYR A 638 -12.78 -15.93 8.69
N ASN A 639 -11.98 -16.15 7.64
CA ASN A 639 -11.99 -17.40 6.87
C ASN A 639 -10.58 -18.01 6.78
N PRO A 640 -10.13 -18.74 7.82
CA PRO A 640 -8.76 -19.24 7.91
C PRO A 640 -8.32 -20.12 6.73
N VAL A 641 -9.25 -20.89 6.14
CA VAL A 641 -8.93 -21.76 5.00
C VAL A 641 -8.56 -20.93 3.76
N ASP A 642 -9.36 -19.91 3.43
CA ASP A 642 -9.07 -19.06 2.28
C ASP A 642 -7.82 -18.21 2.52
N GLU A 643 -7.57 -17.76 3.74
CA GLU A 643 -6.36 -17.00 4.08
C GLU A 643 -5.10 -17.85 3.96
N VAL A 644 -5.12 -19.12 4.38
CA VAL A 644 -3.98 -20.03 4.17
C VAL A 644 -3.74 -20.30 2.68
N LEU A 645 -4.81 -20.51 1.90
CA LEU A 645 -4.66 -20.65 0.45
C LEU A 645 -4.10 -19.39 -0.20
N ARG A 646 -4.49 -18.20 0.28
CA ARG A 646 -3.93 -16.92 -0.17
C ARG A 646 -2.48 -16.74 0.22
N MET A 647 -2.10 -17.12 1.44
CA MET A 647 -0.68 -17.15 1.83
C MET A 647 0.14 -18.04 0.89
N ILE A 648 -0.37 -19.22 0.54
CA ILE A 648 0.27 -20.13 -0.42
C ILE A 648 0.35 -19.53 -1.83
N GLU A 649 -0.74 -18.93 -2.33
CA GLU A 649 -0.76 -18.29 -3.63
C GLU A 649 0.21 -17.10 -3.71
N TYR A 650 0.21 -16.26 -2.68
CA TYR A 650 0.97 -15.01 -2.66
C TYR A 650 2.40 -15.21 -2.17
N GLY A 651 2.79 -16.42 -1.75
CA GLY A 651 4.13 -16.70 -1.23
C GLY A 651 4.40 -16.19 0.19
N ALA A 652 3.37 -15.84 0.96
CA ALA A 652 3.49 -15.25 2.29
C ALA A 652 3.47 -16.30 3.42
N TYR A 653 4.09 -15.96 4.55
CA TYR A 653 4.20 -16.86 5.71
C TYR A 653 3.24 -16.51 6.85
N PRO A 654 2.82 -17.51 7.63
CA PRO A 654 1.84 -17.32 8.69
C PRO A 654 2.42 -16.58 9.90
N SER A 655 1.55 -15.84 10.59
CA SER A 655 1.86 -15.12 11.83
C SER A 655 0.80 -15.40 12.89
N PHE A 656 1.18 -15.45 14.16
CA PHE A 656 0.25 -15.56 15.28
C PHE A 656 0.59 -14.54 16.36
N TYR A 657 -0.43 -13.89 16.96
CA TYR A 657 -0.27 -13.03 18.13
C TYR A 657 -0.79 -13.75 19.38
N LEU A 658 0.09 -14.00 20.34
CA LEU A 658 -0.06 -15.01 21.36
C LEU A 658 0.19 -14.46 22.78
N THR A 659 -0.41 -15.13 23.76
CA THR A 659 -0.22 -14.89 25.20
C THR A 659 -0.16 -16.21 25.97
N THR A 660 0.53 -16.23 27.13
CA THR A 660 0.38 -17.31 28.12
C THR A 660 -1.01 -17.25 28.76
N GLU A 661 -1.38 -16.08 29.24
CA GLU A 661 -2.64 -15.85 29.96
C GLU A 661 -3.81 -15.68 28.98
N PRO A 662 -5.05 -16.02 29.39
CA PRO A 662 -6.23 -15.84 28.56
C PRO A 662 -6.52 -14.37 28.21
N SER A 663 -7.02 -14.13 27.00
CA SER A 663 -7.32 -12.78 26.46
C SER A 663 -8.24 -11.91 27.32
N HIS A 664 -9.11 -12.50 28.16
CA HIS A 664 -10.00 -11.72 29.02
C HIS A 664 -9.27 -10.91 30.12
N GLU A 665 -8.01 -11.24 30.41
CA GLU A 665 -7.16 -10.46 31.31
C GLU A 665 -6.80 -9.07 30.73
N LEU A 666 -6.97 -8.88 29.41
CA LEU A 666 -6.72 -7.63 28.68
C LEU A 666 -7.95 -6.72 28.55
N MET A 667 -9.14 -7.14 29.02
CA MET A 667 -10.40 -6.38 28.84
C MET A 667 -10.39 -4.96 29.45
N HIS A 668 -9.38 -4.63 30.27
CA HIS A 668 -9.21 -3.33 30.91
C HIS A 668 -7.82 -2.76 30.66
N THR A 669 -7.25 -3.06 29.49
CA THR A 669 -5.96 -2.55 29.05
C THR A 669 -6.07 -2.07 27.60
N PRO A 670 -5.10 -1.31 27.10
CA PRO A 670 -5.10 -0.85 25.71
C PRO A 670 -5.10 -1.95 24.64
N SER A 671 -4.63 -3.16 24.99
CA SER A 671 -4.65 -4.35 24.12
C SER A 671 -5.95 -5.17 24.25
N GLU A 672 -7.10 -4.55 24.55
CA GLU A 672 -8.39 -5.26 24.68
C GLU A 672 -8.91 -5.87 23.36
N ASP A 673 -8.39 -5.39 22.24
CA ASP A 673 -8.65 -5.89 20.89
C ASP A 673 -7.98 -7.25 20.62
N LEU A 674 -7.02 -7.67 21.45
CA LEU A 674 -6.43 -9.01 21.43
C LEU A 674 -7.38 -10.03 22.08
N TYR A 675 -8.57 -10.20 21.52
CA TYR A 675 -9.65 -11.02 22.08
C TYR A 675 -9.44 -12.54 21.95
N THR A 676 -8.43 -12.99 21.21
CA THR A 676 -8.08 -14.41 21.05
C THR A 676 -6.58 -14.63 20.84
N SER A 677 -5.88 -15.01 21.90
CA SER A 677 -4.41 -15.08 21.90
C SER A 677 -3.79 -16.18 22.76
N GLU A 678 -4.54 -16.86 23.62
CA GLU A 678 -3.95 -17.88 24.50
C GLU A 678 -3.27 -18.99 23.69
N PHE A 679 -1.96 -19.19 23.87
CA PHE A 679 -1.15 -20.13 23.09
C PHE A 679 -1.77 -21.52 23.00
N LYS A 680 -2.30 -22.01 24.12
CA LYS A 680 -2.91 -23.34 24.21
C LYS A 680 -4.10 -23.51 23.26
N GLY A 681 -4.85 -22.45 22.97
CA GLY A 681 -5.97 -22.48 22.02
C GLY A 681 -5.52 -22.53 20.56
N TRP A 682 -4.34 -21.97 20.27
CA TRP A 682 -3.84 -21.77 18.90
C TRP A 682 -2.73 -22.76 18.49
N GLU A 683 -2.13 -23.49 19.43
CA GLU A 683 -1.02 -24.43 19.18
C GLU A 683 -1.29 -25.39 18.02
N LYS A 684 -2.49 -25.98 17.96
CA LYS A 684 -2.86 -26.89 16.87
C LYS A 684 -2.86 -26.18 15.52
N GLU A 685 -3.46 -25.00 15.43
CA GLU A 685 -3.57 -24.25 14.18
C GLU A 685 -2.19 -23.75 13.71
N ILE A 686 -1.31 -23.36 14.65
CA ILE A 686 0.09 -23.03 14.36
C ILE A 686 0.76 -24.20 13.62
N VAL A 687 0.67 -25.41 14.17
CA VAL A 687 1.26 -26.63 13.58
C VAL A 687 0.62 -26.94 12.22
N ASP A 688 -0.70 -26.84 12.10
CA ASP A 688 -1.43 -27.16 10.88
C ASP A 688 -1.12 -26.17 9.74
N GLN A 689 -1.04 -24.86 10.02
CA GLN A 689 -0.67 -23.84 9.04
C GLN A 689 0.78 -23.96 8.60
N TYR A 690 1.72 -24.11 9.55
CA TYR A 690 3.14 -24.30 9.22
C TYR A 690 3.33 -25.50 8.28
N LYS A 691 2.70 -26.65 8.57
CA LYS A 691 2.83 -27.85 7.74
C LYS A 691 2.31 -27.65 6.32
N LYS A 692 1.16 -26.98 6.15
CA LYS A 692 0.61 -26.68 4.82
C LYS A 692 1.56 -25.78 4.02
N VAL A 693 2.03 -24.70 4.65
CA VAL A 693 2.93 -23.73 4.02
C VAL A 693 4.29 -24.36 3.71
N LYS A 694 4.87 -25.16 4.61
CA LYS A 694 6.13 -25.87 4.35
C LYS A 694 5.98 -26.92 3.25
N GLN A 695 4.84 -27.62 3.16
CA GLN A 695 4.58 -28.58 2.10
C GLN A 695 4.41 -27.92 0.72
N SER A 696 3.89 -26.69 0.65
CA SER A 696 3.75 -25.91 -0.59
C SER A 696 4.98 -25.05 -0.86
N LEU A 697 5.10 -23.92 -0.16
CA LEU A 697 6.12 -22.89 -0.36
C LEU A 697 7.53 -23.40 -0.05
N GLY A 698 7.68 -24.44 0.78
CA GLY A 698 8.98 -25.07 1.04
C GLY A 698 9.60 -25.69 -0.21
N GLN A 699 8.82 -25.93 -1.26
CA GLN A 699 9.30 -26.43 -2.55
C GLN A 699 9.87 -25.31 -3.46
N VAL A 700 9.64 -24.05 -3.10
CA VAL A 700 9.96 -22.84 -3.87
C VAL A 700 10.64 -21.77 -2.98
N GLU A 701 11.33 -22.20 -1.93
CA GLU A 701 12.24 -21.36 -1.13
C GLU A 701 13.32 -20.76 -2.04
N GLY A 702 13.63 -19.48 -1.83
CA GLY A 702 14.57 -18.70 -2.67
C GLY A 702 14.15 -18.49 -4.12
N ALA A 703 13.07 -19.13 -4.60
CA ALA A 703 12.61 -18.96 -5.97
C ALA A 703 11.76 -17.70 -6.12
N LYS A 704 11.92 -17.00 -7.25
CA LYS A 704 11.15 -15.81 -7.62
C LYS A 704 9.83 -16.24 -8.26
N ILE A 705 8.77 -15.46 -8.09
CA ILE A 705 7.54 -15.65 -8.87
C ILE A 705 7.80 -15.14 -10.29
N THR A 706 7.62 -16.02 -11.27
CA THR A 706 7.87 -15.72 -12.69
C THR A 706 6.60 -15.52 -13.48
N ASN A 707 5.49 -16.15 -13.07
CA ASN A 707 4.20 -16.08 -13.75
C ASN A 707 3.06 -16.29 -12.74
N ARG A 708 1.87 -15.75 -13.05
CA ARG A 708 0.63 -16.04 -12.35
C ARG A 708 -0.55 -16.07 -13.32
N LYS A 709 -1.18 -17.23 -13.45
CA LYS A 709 -2.31 -17.48 -14.37
C LYS A 709 -3.59 -17.80 -13.60
N VAL A 710 -4.67 -17.09 -13.90
CA VAL A 710 -6.00 -17.40 -13.37
C VAL A 710 -6.73 -18.28 -14.38
N HIS A 711 -6.89 -19.58 -14.09
CA HIS A 711 -7.53 -20.53 -15.03
C HIS A 711 -9.04 -20.35 -15.12
N GLN A 712 -9.65 -20.03 -13.98
CA GLN A 712 -11.06 -19.70 -13.82
C GLN A 712 -11.21 -18.97 -12.48
N THR A 713 -12.35 -18.30 -12.26
CA THR A 713 -12.63 -17.62 -10.98
C THR A 713 -12.33 -18.53 -9.78
N GLY A 714 -11.39 -18.11 -8.93
CA GLY A 714 -10.98 -18.86 -7.72
C GLY A 714 -10.04 -20.05 -7.96
N VAL A 715 -9.44 -20.21 -9.15
CA VAL A 715 -8.41 -21.21 -9.44
C VAL A 715 -7.21 -20.53 -10.10
N VAL A 716 -6.08 -20.55 -9.40
CA VAL A 716 -4.87 -19.79 -9.77
C VAL A 716 -3.67 -20.73 -9.84
N GLU A 717 -2.79 -20.52 -10.82
CA GLU A 717 -1.49 -21.17 -10.93
C GLU A 717 -0.39 -20.10 -10.80
N VAL A 718 0.60 -20.34 -9.94
CA VAL A 718 1.75 -19.45 -9.73
C VAL A 718 3.02 -20.19 -10.10
N GLY A 719 3.75 -19.69 -11.09
CA GLY A 719 5.01 -20.24 -11.58
C GLY A 719 6.22 -19.61 -10.89
N TYR A 720 7.27 -20.41 -10.67
CA TYR A 720 8.48 -20.00 -9.97
C TYR A 720 9.75 -20.25 -10.80
N SER A 721 10.79 -19.46 -10.53
CA SER A 721 12.07 -19.51 -11.25
C SER A 721 12.86 -20.82 -11.12
N ASN A 722 12.44 -21.72 -10.23
CA ASN A 722 13.02 -23.06 -10.09
C ASN A 722 12.30 -24.14 -10.92
N GLY A 723 11.41 -23.74 -11.83
CA GLY A 723 10.67 -24.62 -12.73
C GLY A 723 9.43 -25.28 -12.10
N LYS A 724 9.08 -24.95 -10.86
CA LYS A 724 7.86 -25.44 -10.21
C LYS A 724 6.72 -24.45 -10.35
N ALA A 725 5.49 -24.94 -10.22
CA ALA A 725 4.31 -24.13 -10.06
C ALA A 725 3.41 -24.64 -8.92
N ILE A 726 2.63 -23.74 -8.34
CA ILE A 726 1.63 -24.06 -7.32
C ILE A 726 0.25 -23.69 -7.85
N VAL A 727 -0.63 -24.67 -7.96
CA VAL A 727 -2.03 -24.48 -8.34
C VAL A 727 -2.89 -24.44 -7.08
N VAL A 728 -3.64 -23.37 -6.88
CA VAL A 728 -4.50 -23.11 -5.71
C VAL A 728 -5.96 -23.11 -6.14
N ASN A 729 -6.80 -23.86 -5.43
CA ASN A 729 -8.24 -23.94 -5.66
C ASN A 729 -9.01 -23.40 -4.45
N TYR A 730 -9.52 -22.17 -4.56
CA TYR A 730 -10.39 -21.57 -3.55
C TYR A 730 -11.83 -22.06 -3.62
N THR A 731 -12.23 -22.74 -4.70
CA THR A 731 -13.62 -23.13 -4.88
C THR A 731 -14.01 -24.26 -3.92
N SER A 732 -15.32 -24.50 -3.80
CA SER A 732 -15.86 -25.59 -2.98
C SER A 732 -15.99 -26.92 -3.74
N GLU A 733 -15.42 -27.02 -4.94
CA GLU A 733 -15.51 -28.21 -5.80
C GLU A 733 -14.11 -28.58 -6.30
N ASN A 734 -13.88 -29.86 -6.59
CA ASN A 734 -12.66 -30.28 -7.25
C ASN A 734 -12.62 -29.69 -8.66
N VAL A 735 -11.47 -29.20 -9.08
CA VAL A 735 -11.30 -28.62 -10.41
C VAL A 735 -10.21 -29.33 -11.19
N LYS A 736 -10.34 -29.35 -12.52
CA LYS A 736 -9.25 -29.74 -13.42
C LYS A 736 -8.62 -28.50 -14.00
N ALA A 737 -7.40 -28.20 -13.61
CA ALA A 737 -6.60 -27.07 -14.10
C ALA A 737 -5.16 -27.54 -14.29
N ALA A 738 -4.38 -26.91 -15.17
CA ALA A 738 -2.98 -27.27 -15.39
C ALA A 738 -2.74 -28.77 -15.77
N GLY A 739 -3.75 -29.47 -16.29
CA GLY A 739 -3.67 -30.91 -16.60
C GLY A 739 -3.75 -31.85 -15.38
N ILE A 740 -4.04 -31.32 -14.19
CA ILE A 740 -4.18 -32.07 -12.93
C ILE A 740 -5.56 -31.84 -12.30
N GLU A 741 -5.94 -32.68 -11.33
CA GLU A 741 -7.09 -32.44 -10.46
C GLU A 741 -6.60 -31.80 -9.15
N VAL A 742 -7.24 -30.71 -8.74
CA VAL A 742 -6.97 -30.02 -7.47
C VAL A 742 -8.24 -30.07 -6.62
N GLU A 743 -8.12 -30.60 -5.41
CA GLU A 743 -9.24 -30.73 -4.49
C GLU A 743 -9.85 -29.36 -4.12
N ALA A 744 -11.14 -29.36 -3.78
CA ALA A 744 -11.81 -28.21 -3.21
C ALA A 744 -11.04 -27.66 -2.01
N LYS A 745 -10.84 -26.33 -1.92
CA LYS A 745 -10.09 -25.70 -0.83
C LYS A 745 -8.67 -26.25 -0.65
N GLY A 746 -8.05 -26.66 -1.75
CA GLY A 746 -6.75 -27.31 -1.77
C GLY A 746 -5.73 -26.59 -2.66
N TYR A 747 -4.52 -27.14 -2.68
CA TYR A 747 -3.45 -26.74 -3.58
C TYR A 747 -2.67 -27.97 -4.04
N GLN A 748 -1.93 -27.83 -5.14
CA GLN A 748 -1.03 -28.86 -5.64
C GLN A 748 0.25 -28.21 -6.17
N VAL A 749 1.41 -28.76 -5.79
CA VAL A 749 2.71 -28.39 -6.38
C VAL A 749 2.97 -29.27 -7.60
N ILE A 750 3.35 -28.66 -8.72
CA ILE A 750 3.68 -29.34 -9.97
C ILE A 750 5.06 -28.91 -10.48
N ASP A 751 5.69 -29.77 -11.28
CA ASP A 751 6.95 -29.49 -11.96
C ASP A 751 6.63 -29.17 -13.43
N ARG A 752 6.93 -27.94 -13.85
CA ARG A 752 6.80 -27.47 -15.24
C ARG A 752 8.13 -27.60 -16.00
N GLY A 753 9.24 -27.89 -15.31
CA GLY A 753 10.58 -27.69 -15.83
C GLY A 753 10.91 -26.20 -15.98
N ASN A 754 12.15 -25.89 -16.32
CA ASN A 754 12.51 -24.52 -16.69
C ASN A 754 11.90 -24.21 -18.06
N GLU A 755 10.68 -23.67 -18.07
CA GLU A 755 10.19 -22.91 -19.22
C GLU A 755 11.08 -21.66 -19.29
N SER A 756 12.01 -21.70 -20.25
CA SER A 756 13.10 -20.73 -20.46
C SER A 756 12.67 -19.56 -21.32
#